data_AF-A0A374BPH9-F1
#
_entry.id   AF-A0A374BPH9-F1
#
_cell.length_a   1.000
_cell.length_b   1.000
_cell.length_c   1.000
_cell.angle_alpha   90.00
_cell.angle_beta   90.00
_cell.angle_gamma   90.00
#
_symmetry.space_group_name_H-M   'P 1'
#
loop_
_entity.id
_entity.type
_entity.pdbx_description
1 polymer ?
#
loop_
_entity_poly.entity_id
_entity_poly.type
_entity_poly.pdbx_seq_one_letter_code
_entity_poly.pdbx_strand_id
1 'polypeptide(L)'
;MAEKMLALPTILREEIMKFIPKLTGVVLSAAIMAQSVPFVYAAEESIASSELSNDIQVSKPEYATGNMEADGLLEPVTEDDPEYHKYLENNDPYGIMTMSALWGADSLTHQNRFSGISKVYGIDVSYYQGNIDWKKVKNSGVEFVIIRVGYRGYGSAGTLVEDPRFKTYLDGATKAGLKVGVYFYTQAITTAEAKAEAKFVLDRIKGYSLQMPVYYDIESVDYDTGRLDSAGLSKAQKTALCTAFCDTIIKSGYSAGVYANYTWLNYYIDGAGLGRKYPIWLAHYTSNTNYDQRMDMWQYSGSGTVSGISAYTDVNVWYSGKLPLYVSDLISVKNTSTSNTFAWNGAPDATGYEVYQGTSPSDPNKKKIGDTKNTYFTNSNKSTGTMYKYMVRAYSDASGKRVYGDYSEVFTTCTLPANISKISASARGTSVTISWNKVSKATDYVVEHNVNGAWKQVGTTSSLSYKVNGITQNGVNKFRVKARRNYSGVYYNGGYTYVNAEVTDIPSVVTGIRSTSNTSTSNTITWNASKKAEGYEIYQWIGTTDSYKLIGTTTSTKFTNSKKSSGTMYRYKVRAFNNVDGQRIEGAYSSEFTTCTLPANVSFSLCSTDVDSITLNWNKVSKATGYQVEMYTNGTWKTLSTLSGTSYTASDLSQNTAYRFRVRAIRNYNYINYYGGYTEKDITIRPANTPERLSSSANTSSSNTITWKSMNGVSGYSVYQWIGTTDSYRKLGDNAYPYYTNSGKSSGTMYTYRVKAYYVSDNVMQYSKYAQLVTCTLPANVTVTTAKRSGSNISLAWNKVSKATGYEIYVKSGSSWKKLTTTSGKSYTAKNLSGTKTFRIRAYRKYNGVNYYGSYTEKTIK
;
A
#
# COMPACT_ATOMS: atom_id res chain seq x y z
N MET A 1 -1.84 -7.79 17.70
CA MET A 1 -1.83 -6.71 16.68
C MET A 1 -1.09 -5.48 17.20
N ALA A 2 -1.39 -5.02 18.42
CA ALA A 2 -0.65 -3.96 19.12
C ALA A 2 0.86 -4.23 19.27
N GLU A 3 1.26 -5.47 19.58
CA GLU A 3 2.69 -5.83 19.71
C GLU A 3 3.48 -5.76 18.39
N LYS A 4 2.85 -6.00 17.23
CA LYS A 4 3.52 -5.88 15.93
C LYS A 4 3.62 -4.42 15.43
N MET A 5 2.85 -3.52 16.03
CA MET A 5 2.85 -2.08 15.69
C MET A 5 3.96 -1.28 16.38
N LEU A 6 4.63 -1.86 17.40
CA LEU A 6 5.75 -1.23 18.13
C LEU A 6 7.10 -1.39 17.42
N ALA A 7 7.19 -2.25 16.40
CA ALA A 7 8.43 -2.54 15.67
C ALA A 7 8.59 -1.72 14.36
N LEU A 8 7.68 -0.79 14.06
CA LEU A 8 7.70 0.01 12.84
C LEU A 8 8.32 1.40 13.06
N PRO A 9 9.00 1.98 12.06
CA PRO A 9 9.54 3.35 12.12
C PRO A 9 8.43 4.39 12.34
N THR A 10 8.72 5.42 13.13
CA THR A 10 7.76 6.45 13.60
C THR A 10 6.95 7.08 12.48
N ILE A 11 7.58 7.38 11.35
CA ILE A 11 6.93 7.96 10.16
C ILE A 11 5.85 7.03 9.57
N LEU A 12 6.10 5.72 9.56
CA LEU A 12 5.13 4.74 9.05
C LEU A 12 3.95 4.55 10.02
N ARG A 13 4.19 4.78 11.32
CA ARG A 13 3.17 4.75 12.38
C ARG A 13 2.18 5.90 12.24
N GLU A 14 2.67 7.10 11.93
CA GLU A 14 1.84 8.28 11.70
C GLU A 14 1.05 8.21 10.39
N GLU A 15 1.59 7.59 9.33
CA GLU A 15 0.85 7.37 8.09
C GLU A 15 -0.27 6.31 8.23
N ILE A 16 -0.05 5.25 9.02
CA ILE A 16 -1.08 4.23 9.27
C ILE A 16 -2.22 4.79 10.14
N MET A 17 -1.93 5.68 11.09
CA MET A 17 -2.94 6.33 11.93
C MET A 17 -3.85 7.28 11.15
N LYS A 18 -3.41 7.80 10.01
CA LYS A 18 -4.23 8.63 9.10
C LYS A 18 -5.26 7.82 8.29
N PHE A 19 -5.19 6.48 8.30
CA PHE A 19 -6.08 5.59 7.53
C PHE A 19 -7.13 4.83 8.36
N ILE A 20 -7.40 5.25 9.61
CA ILE A 20 -8.50 4.68 10.43
C ILE A 20 -9.68 5.67 10.47
N PRO A 21 -10.75 5.50 9.66
CA PRO A 21 -12.01 6.17 9.91
C PRO A 21 -12.89 5.34 10.85
N LYS A 22 -13.37 6.00 11.91
CA LYS A 22 -14.65 5.73 12.62
C LYS A 22 -14.90 4.28 13.07
N LEU A 23 -14.34 3.89 14.22
CA LEU A 23 -14.88 2.82 15.06
C LEU A 23 -14.36 3.00 16.50
N THR A 24 -14.79 4.07 17.17
CA THR A 24 -14.61 4.23 18.62
C THR A 24 -15.93 4.64 19.22
N GLY A 25 -16.71 3.61 19.51
CA GLY A 25 -17.99 3.67 20.18
C GLY A 25 -18.51 2.24 20.11
N VAL A 26 -18.59 1.58 21.26
CA VAL A 26 -18.91 0.15 21.44
C VAL A 26 -17.67 -0.78 21.44
N VAL A 27 -17.53 -1.52 22.55
CA VAL A 27 -16.57 -2.57 22.87
C VAL A 27 -15.23 -2.14 23.48
N LEU A 28 -15.26 -1.60 24.71
CA LEU A 28 -14.22 -1.90 25.70
C LEU A 28 -14.72 -1.71 27.15
N SER A 29 -15.76 -2.46 27.53
CA SER A 29 -16.22 -2.53 28.93
C SER A 29 -16.60 -3.97 29.28
N ALA A 30 -15.59 -4.82 29.38
CA ALA A 30 -15.75 -6.17 29.97
C ALA A 30 -14.44 -6.79 30.50
N ALA A 31 -13.28 -6.13 30.39
CA ALA A 31 -12.05 -6.64 30.99
C ALA A 31 -11.24 -5.47 31.54
N ILE A 32 -11.33 -5.27 32.85
CA ILE A 32 -10.34 -4.81 33.84
C ILE A 32 -11.18 -4.43 35.08
N MET A 33 -11.48 -5.43 35.90
CA MET A 33 -11.74 -5.23 37.32
C MET A 33 -10.59 -5.87 38.08
N ALA A 34 -10.22 -5.23 39.18
CA ALA A 34 -9.07 -5.49 40.05
C ALA A 34 -7.73 -4.92 39.55
N GLN A 35 -7.45 -3.67 39.90
CA GLN A 35 -6.37 -3.31 40.82
C GLN A 35 -6.35 -1.79 41.09
N SER A 36 -6.24 -1.47 42.37
CA SER A 36 -6.29 -0.15 42.98
C SER A 36 -4.89 0.38 43.30
N VAL A 37 -4.44 1.49 42.69
CA VAL A 37 -3.48 2.44 43.30
C VAL A 37 -3.58 3.81 42.59
N PRO A 38 -3.54 4.96 43.29
CA PRO A 38 -3.81 6.28 42.72
C PRO A 38 -2.54 6.99 42.23
N PHE A 39 -2.62 7.73 41.13
CA PHE A 39 -1.57 8.67 40.73
C PHE A 39 -2.15 10.03 40.28
N VAL A 40 -1.97 10.98 41.20
CA VAL A 40 -1.52 12.38 41.10
C VAL A 40 -1.59 13.10 39.73
N TYR A 41 -2.24 14.25 39.78
CA TYR A 41 -2.27 15.37 38.83
C TYR A 41 -0.89 15.85 38.37
N ALA A 42 -0.73 16.12 37.07
CA ALA A 42 0.27 17.08 36.58
C ALA A 42 -0.25 17.81 35.33
N ALA A 43 -0.38 19.13 35.51
CA ALA A 43 -0.31 20.26 34.58
C ALA A 43 -0.72 20.09 33.10
N GLU A 44 -1.75 20.86 32.74
CA GLU A 44 -2.06 21.30 31.38
C GLU A 44 -0.99 22.29 30.87
N GLU A 45 -0.52 22.08 29.64
CA GLU A 45 0.08 23.14 28.83
C GLU A 45 -0.85 23.48 27.65
N SER A 46 -0.91 24.78 27.42
CA SER A 46 -1.69 25.53 26.44
C SER A 46 -1.75 24.93 25.03
N ILE A 47 -2.96 24.85 24.49
CA ILE A 47 -3.17 24.96 23.04
C ILE A 47 -4.08 26.16 22.81
N ALA A 48 -3.51 27.11 22.08
CA ALA A 48 -4.12 28.35 21.66
C ALA A 48 -5.35 28.11 20.78
N SER A 49 -6.23 29.10 20.87
CA SER A 49 -7.39 29.38 20.03
C SER A 49 -7.17 29.11 18.53
N SER A 50 -7.84 28.09 18.00
CA SER A 50 -8.36 28.10 16.63
C SER A 50 -9.29 26.90 16.45
N GLU A 51 -10.59 27.13 16.63
CA GLU A 51 -11.72 26.44 15.96
C GLU A 51 -13.03 26.83 16.69
N LEU A 52 -13.35 28.12 16.58
CA LEU A 52 -14.66 28.69 16.88
C LEU A 52 -15.20 29.28 15.57
N SER A 53 -15.54 28.42 14.62
CA SER A 53 -16.45 28.78 13.54
C SER A 53 -16.99 27.52 12.89
N ASN A 54 -18.20 27.16 13.27
CA ASN A 54 -19.26 26.66 12.40
C ASN A 54 -20.43 26.28 13.30
N ASP A 55 -21.43 27.16 13.39
CA ASP A 55 -22.78 26.81 12.95
C ASP A 55 -23.80 27.93 13.22
N ILE A 56 -24.62 28.15 12.18
CA ILE A 56 -25.90 28.87 12.10
C ILE A 56 -25.85 30.39 11.86
N GLN A 57 -26.17 30.73 10.60
CA GLN A 57 -26.69 32.02 10.17
C GLN A 57 -27.97 32.35 10.95
N VAL A 58 -27.92 33.38 11.79
CA VAL A 58 -29.12 34.06 12.30
C VAL A 58 -29.34 35.29 11.42
N SER A 59 -30.49 35.33 10.77
CA SER A 59 -30.98 36.49 10.02
C SER A 59 -31.13 37.68 10.95
N LYS A 60 -30.47 38.80 10.60
CA LYS A 60 -30.63 40.11 11.25
C LYS A 60 -32.07 40.62 11.10
N PRO A 61 -32.73 41.12 12.16
CA PRO A 61 -33.66 42.23 12.06
C PRO A 61 -32.90 43.55 12.25
N GLU A 62 -33.40 44.58 11.59
CA GLU A 62 -32.85 45.94 11.57
C GLU A 62 -32.85 46.60 12.95
N TYR A 63 -31.75 47.28 13.29
CA TYR A 63 -31.63 48.10 14.48
C TYR A 63 -32.44 49.39 14.30
N ALA A 64 -33.35 49.67 15.24
CA ALA A 64 -33.73 51.03 15.55
C ALA A 64 -32.58 51.70 16.32
N THR A 65 -32.16 52.86 15.82
CA THR A 65 -31.08 53.69 16.34
C THR A 65 -31.42 54.32 17.68
N GLY A 66 -30.56 54.16 18.67
CA GLY A 66 -30.56 54.91 19.93
C GLY A 66 -29.20 54.77 20.62
N ASN A 67 -28.59 55.89 20.98
CA ASN A 67 -27.17 56.06 21.30
C ASN A 67 -26.66 55.32 22.55
N MET A 68 -25.35 55.07 22.51
CA MET A 68 -24.43 54.57 23.54
C MET A 68 -24.48 55.40 24.85
N GLU A 69 -24.34 54.74 26.00
CA GLU A 69 -23.48 55.16 27.12
C GLU A 69 -23.06 53.91 27.93
N ALA A 70 -21.88 53.99 28.54
CA ALA A 70 -21.26 52.95 29.37
C ALA A 70 -21.99 52.74 30.71
N ASP A 71 -21.79 51.55 31.31
CA ASP A 71 -21.94 51.24 32.75
C ASP A 71 -22.99 52.06 33.52
N GLY A 72 -24.27 51.81 33.23
CA GLY A 72 -25.34 52.16 34.15
C GLY A 72 -25.50 51.06 35.20
N LEU A 73 -24.89 51.25 36.38
CA LEU A 73 -25.58 50.81 37.59
C LEU A 73 -26.96 51.47 37.51
N LEU A 74 -28.02 50.70 37.29
CA LEU A 74 -29.34 51.16 37.66
C LEU A 74 -29.25 51.43 39.16
N GLU A 75 -29.26 52.70 39.54
CA GLU A 75 -29.45 53.08 40.93
C GLU A 75 -30.71 52.35 41.43
N PRO A 76 -30.66 51.70 42.59
CA PRO A 76 -31.80 50.97 43.11
C PRO A 76 -32.94 51.98 43.31
N VAL A 77 -34.09 51.71 42.70
CA VAL A 77 -35.35 52.27 43.19
C VAL A 77 -35.44 51.82 44.64
N THR A 78 -35.28 52.77 45.56
CA THR A 78 -35.33 52.53 47.00
C THR A 78 -36.73 52.03 47.37
N GLU A 79 -36.82 51.05 48.26
CA GLU A 79 -38.02 50.33 48.75
C GLU A 79 -39.18 51.19 49.31
N ASP A 80 -39.12 52.52 49.19
CA ASP A 80 -40.16 53.44 49.67
C ASP A 80 -41.11 53.94 48.57
N ASP A 81 -41.06 53.38 47.34
CA ASP A 81 -41.95 53.79 46.23
C ASP A 81 -43.34 53.12 46.30
N PRO A 82 -44.42 53.88 46.56
CA PRO A 82 -45.78 53.34 46.60
C PRO A 82 -46.27 52.77 45.26
N GLU A 83 -45.68 53.14 44.12
CA GLU A 83 -46.03 52.57 42.81
C GLU A 83 -45.54 51.13 42.63
N TYR A 84 -44.45 50.73 43.28
CA TYR A 84 -43.94 49.35 43.26
C TYR A 84 -44.91 48.36 43.93
N HIS A 85 -45.50 48.75 45.07
CA HIS A 85 -46.56 47.98 45.71
C HIS A 85 -47.86 47.97 44.90
N LYS A 86 -48.18 49.09 44.24
CA LYS A 86 -49.37 49.21 43.39
C LYS A 86 -49.26 48.41 42.08
N TYR A 87 -48.05 48.19 41.57
CA TYR A 87 -47.79 47.39 40.36
C TYR A 87 -47.92 45.89 40.63
N LEU A 88 -47.46 45.41 41.79
CA LEU A 88 -47.68 44.03 42.25
C LEU A 88 -49.18 43.74 42.51
N GLU A 89 -49.96 44.74 42.92
CA GLU A 89 -51.40 44.61 43.13
C GLU A 89 -52.24 44.71 41.85
N ASN A 90 -51.82 45.46 40.81
CA ASN A 90 -52.67 45.79 39.66
C ASN A 90 -52.32 45.12 38.33
N ASN A 91 -51.18 44.43 38.18
CA ASN A 91 -50.77 43.82 36.91
C ASN A 91 -50.69 42.29 36.92
N ASP A 92 -51.47 41.61 37.75
CA ASP A 92 -51.52 40.15 37.84
C ASP A 92 -52.35 39.50 36.69
N PRO A 93 -51.73 38.86 35.68
CA PRO A 93 -52.44 38.10 34.66
C PRO A 93 -52.59 36.62 35.04
N TYR A 94 -52.15 36.19 36.24
CA TYR A 94 -51.93 34.78 36.59
C TYR A 94 -52.44 34.32 37.96
N GLY A 95 -53.14 35.16 38.73
CA GLY A 95 -53.81 34.73 39.96
C GLY A 95 -52.83 34.47 41.10
N ILE A 96 -52.02 35.47 41.42
CA ILE A 96 -51.24 35.56 42.65
C ILE A 96 -52.23 35.75 43.81
N MET A 97 -52.68 34.64 44.39
CA MET A 97 -52.93 34.66 45.83
C MET A 97 -51.62 35.05 46.50
N THR A 98 -51.50 36.30 46.95
CA THR A 98 -50.57 36.68 48.01
C THR A 98 -50.96 35.86 49.23
N MET A 99 -50.48 34.62 49.30
CA MET A 99 -50.61 33.83 50.50
C MET A 99 -49.62 34.43 51.50
N SER A 100 -50.07 35.42 52.25
CA SER A 100 -49.50 35.78 53.53
C SER A 100 -49.71 34.60 54.47
N ALA A 101 -48.89 33.58 54.33
CA ALA A 101 -48.95 32.38 55.15
C ALA A 101 -47.55 32.06 55.63
N LEU A 102 -47.32 32.49 56.86
CA LEU A 102 -46.69 31.73 57.95
C LEU A 102 -45.90 30.50 57.47
N TRP A 103 -44.59 30.66 57.49
CA TRP A 103 -43.59 29.64 57.77
C TRP A 103 -44.17 28.33 58.40
N GLY A 104 -44.28 27.24 57.63
CA GLY A 104 -44.70 25.93 58.14
C GLY A 104 -45.56 25.08 57.18
N ALA A 105 -45.29 23.78 57.17
CA ALA A 105 -45.77 22.74 56.24
C ALA A 105 -47.30 22.55 56.08
N ASP A 106 -48.14 23.16 56.92
CA ASP A 106 -49.50 22.67 57.18
C ASP A 106 -50.54 22.99 56.09
N SER A 107 -50.20 23.86 55.13
CA SER A 107 -51.11 24.28 54.04
C SER A 107 -50.76 23.72 52.65
N LEU A 108 -49.67 22.96 52.50
CA LEU A 108 -49.24 22.42 51.20
C LEU A 108 -49.79 21.01 50.96
N THR A 109 -50.43 20.79 49.82
CA THR A 109 -50.80 19.47 49.33
C THR A 109 -49.66 18.91 48.49
N HIS A 110 -49.04 17.82 48.97
CA HIS A 110 -47.97 17.14 48.24
C HIS A 110 -48.50 15.96 47.44
N GLN A 111 -47.96 15.77 46.24
CA GLN A 111 -48.33 14.66 45.37
C GLN A 111 -48.00 13.30 46.01
N ASN A 112 -48.85 12.30 45.75
CA ASN A 112 -48.72 10.94 46.31
C ASN A 112 -47.36 10.27 46.06
N ARG A 113 -46.66 10.63 44.97
CA ARG A 113 -45.31 10.13 44.68
C ARG A 113 -44.25 10.52 45.72
N PHE A 114 -44.52 11.57 46.50
CA PHE A 114 -43.67 12.00 47.63
C PHE A 114 -44.17 11.46 48.98
N SER A 115 -45.11 10.51 48.97
CA SER A 115 -45.56 9.83 50.19
C SER A 115 -44.41 9.05 50.83
N GLY A 116 -44.13 9.34 52.11
CA GLY A 116 -42.99 8.75 52.82
C GLY A 116 -41.63 9.37 52.50
N ILE A 117 -41.56 10.39 51.63
CA ILE A 117 -40.35 11.19 51.41
C ILE A 117 -40.33 12.37 52.38
N SER A 118 -39.17 12.62 52.97
CA SER A 118 -38.94 13.74 53.90
C SER A 118 -39.07 15.07 53.15
N LYS A 119 -39.94 15.94 53.67
CA LYS A 119 -40.17 17.30 53.16
C LYS A 119 -39.34 18.24 54.01
N VAL A 120 -38.30 18.79 53.41
CA VAL A 120 -37.36 19.69 54.08
C VAL A 120 -37.68 21.08 53.58
N TYR A 121 -37.79 22.05 54.48
CA TYR A 121 -38.15 23.42 54.13
C TYR A 121 -36.93 24.33 54.13
N GLY A 122 -36.87 25.20 53.14
CA GLY A 122 -35.72 26.05 52.90
C GLY A 122 -36.12 27.33 52.18
N ILE A 123 -35.10 28.13 51.89
CA ILE A 123 -35.24 29.41 51.20
C ILE A 123 -34.26 29.49 50.04
N ASP A 124 -34.48 30.41 49.13
CA ASP A 124 -33.43 30.89 48.23
C ASP A 124 -33.26 32.40 48.37
N VAL A 125 -32.02 32.86 48.23
CA VAL A 125 -31.64 34.24 48.55
C VAL A 125 -30.61 34.80 47.59
N SER A 126 -30.67 36.12 47.45
CA SER A 126 -29.73 36.93 46.68
C SER A 126 -29.52 38.29 47.35
N TYR A 127 -28.82 39.22 46.72
CA TYR A 127 -28.59 40.54 47.32
C TYR A 127 -29.86 41.26 47.79
N TYR A 128 -31.02 40.96 47.21
CA TYR A 128 -32.32 41.55 47.56
C TYR A 128 -32.75 41.32 49.01
N GLN A 129 -32.26 40.25 49.67
CA GLN A 129 -32.58 39.99 51.09
C GLN A 129 -31.76 40.82 52.09
N GLY A 130 -30.86 41.68 51.63
CA GLY A 130 -30.15 42.64 52.48
C GLY A 130 -29.21 42.02 53.53
N ASN A 131 -29.44 42.30 54.80
CA ASN A 131 -28.65 41.75 55.91
C ASN A 131 -29.41 40.58 56.55
N ILE A 132 -28.79 39.40 56.58
CA ILE A 132 -29.42 38.18 57.09
C ILE A 132 -28.82 37.77 58.44
N ASP A 133 -29.66 37.61 59.46
CA ASP A 133 -29.31 36.94 60.72
C ASP A 133 -29.48 35.43 60.57
N TRP A 134 -28.42 34.75 60.14
CA TRP A 134 -28.43 33.32 59.86
C TRP A 134 -28.78 32.43 61.06
N LYS A 135 -28.54 32.89 62.29
CA LYS A 135 -28.94 32.15 63.49
C LYS A 135 -30.45 32.19 63.67
N LYS A 136 -31.06 33.36 63.48
CA LYS A 136 -32.53 33.49 63.48
C LYS A 136 -33.16 32.70 62.33
N VAL A 137 -32.56 32.71 61.14
CA VAL A 137 -33.02 31.90 60.00
C VAL A 137 -32.97 30.41 60.33
N LYS A 138 -31.89 29.91 60.92
CA LYS A 138 -31.79 28.50 61.32
C LYS A 138 -32.82 28.14 62.41
N ASN A 139 -32.96 28.99 63.42
CA ASN A 139 -33.93 28.82 64.52
C ASN A 139 -35.38 28.99 64.05
N SER A 140 -35.55 29.68 62.92
CA SER A 140 -36.57 29.50 61.90
C SER A 140 -37.20 28.13 61.93
N GLY A 141 -36.31 27.15 61.76
CA GLY A 141 -36.55 25.81 61.25
C GLY A 141 -36.13 25.69 59.78
N VAL A 142 -35.54 26.74 59.17
CA VAL A 142 -35.00 26.66 57.81
C VAL A 142 -33.88 25.62 57.84
N GLU A 143 -33.94 24.65 56.95
CA GLU A 143 -32.98 23.55 56.93
C GLU A 143 -31.96 23.67 55.79
N PHE A 144 -32.33 24.33 54.69
CA PHE A 144 -31.44 24.60 53.56
C PHE A 144 -31.60 26.00 53.00
N VAL A 145 -30.58 26.45 52.27
CA VAL A 145 -30.63 27.66 51.46
C VAL A 145 -29.98 27.44 50.10
N ILE A 146 -30.58 27.98 49.04
CA ILE A 146 -29.97 28.08 47.69
C ILE A 146 -29.56 29.55 47.45
N ILE A 147 -28.28 29.81 47.23
CA ILE A 147 -27.73 31.18 47.22
C ILE A 147 -27.32 31.59 45.80
N ARG A 148 -27.69 32.78 45.34
CA ARG A 148 -27.25 33.27 44.03
C ARG A 148 -25.76 33.51 44.02
N VAL A 149 -25.04 32.87 43.10
CA VAL A 149 -23.60 33.13 42.86
C VAL A 149 -23.41 34.40 42.05
N GLY A 150 -24.27 34.58 41.06
CA GLY A 150 -24.19 35.67 40.10
C GLY A 150 -25.22 35.52 39.00
N TYR A 151 -25.11 36.40 38.02
CA TYR A 151 -25.99 36.43 36.87
C TYR A 151 -25.25 36.84 35.60
N ARG A 152 -25.85 36.58 34.45
CA ARG A 152 -25.43 37.18 33.18
C ARG A 152 -26.34 38.36 32.85
N GLY A 153 -25.75 39.53 32.57
CA GLY A 153 -26.50 40.76 32.27
C GLY A 153 -27.22 40.75 30.92
N TYR A 154 -28.19 41.65 30.77
CA TYR A 154 -29.05 41.77 29.58
C TYR A 154 -28.42 42.51 28.40
N GLY A 155 -27.35 43.30 28.64
CA GLY A 155 -26.65 44.02 27.58
C GLY A 155 -26.07 43.09 26.52
N SER A 156 -25.78 43.63 25.33
CA SER A 156 -25.27 42.86 24.18
C SER A 156 -24.01 42.04 24.52
N ALA A 157 -23.16 42.54 25.42
CA ALA A 157 -21.97 41.86 25.92
C ALA A 157 -22.26 40.63 26.81
N GLY A 158 -23.45 40.56 27.42
CA GLY A 158 -23.82 39.50 28.35
C GLY A 158 -22.81 39.34 29.49
N THR A 159 -22.49 40.42 30.21
CA THR A 159 -21.44 40.41 31.23
C THR A 159 -21.78 39.48 32.40
N LEU A 160 -20.80 38.71 32.89
CA LEU A 160 -20.93 37.89 34.09
C LEU A 160 -20.71 38.76 35.33
N VAL A 161 -21.69 38.80 36.22
CA VAL A 161 -21.67 39.62 37.43
C VAL A 161 -21.83 38.74 38.66
N GLU A 162 -20.96 38.92 39.65
CA GLU A 162 -21.06 38.23 40.94
C GLU A 162 -22.13 38.90 41.80
N ASP A 163 -22.94 38.10 42.50
CA ASP A 163 -23.85 38.65 43.50
C ASP A 163 -23.04 39.20 44.69
N PRO A 164 -23.17 40.50 45.04
CA PRO A 164 -22.30 41.13 46.04
C PRO A 164 -22.49 40.54 47.45
N ARG A 165 -23.57 39.80 47.70
CA ARG A 165 -23.82 39.12 48.97
C ARG A 165 -23.42 37.66 48.96
N PHE A 166 -23.08 37.07 47.80
CA PHE A 166 -22.83 35.64 47.64
C PHE A 166 -21.89 35.06 48.72
N LYS A 167 -20.67 35.61 48.82
CA LYS A 167 -19.65 35.11 49.74
C LYS A 167 -20.06 35.22 51.21
N THR A 168 -20.63 36.38 51.60
CA THR A 168 -21.12 36.62 52.96
C THR A 168 -22.26 35.69 53.34
N TYR A 169 -23.18 35.43 52.40
CA TYR A 169 -24.29 34.52 52.61
C TYR A 169 -23.84 33.06 52.68
N LEU A 170 -22.96 32.64 51.77
CA LEU A 170 -22.42 31.30 51.72
C LEU A 170 -21.69 30.95 53.04
N ASP A 171 -20.84 31.86 53.53
CA ASP A 171 -20.14 31.70 54.80
C ASP A 171 -21.10 31.71 56.00
N GLY A 172 -22.04 32.65 56.03
CA GLY A 172 -23.01 32.79 57.11
C GLY A 172 -23.94 31.58 57.25
N ALA A 173 -24.50 31.12 56.14
CA ALA A 173 -25.37 29.95 56.09
C ALA A 173 -24.63 28.65 56.47
N THR A 174 -23.42 28.47 55.94
CA THR A 174 -22.57 27.31 56.27
C THR A 174 -22.25 27.29 57.76
N LYS A 175 -21.87 28.44 58.34
CA LYS A 175 -21.56 28.57 59.77
C LYS A 175 -22.79 28.36 60.67
N ALA A 176 -23.99 28.66 60.19
CA ALA A 176 -25.25 28.39 60.88
C ALA A 176 -25.72 26.93 60.76
N GLY A 177 -24.99 26.07 60.02
CA GLY A 177 -25.33 24.66 59.85
C GLY A 177 -26.55 24.42 58.95
N LEU A 178 -26.81 25.31 58.00
CA LEU A 178 -27.78 25.09 56.92
C LEU A 178 -27.15 24.20 55.84
N LYS A 179 -27.97 23.39 55.16
CA LYS A 179 -27.55 22.73 53.91
C LYS A 179 -27.47 23.80 52.83
N VAL A 180 -26.34 23.91 52.15
CA VAL A 180 -26.12 25.00 51.20
C VAL A 180 -26.06 24.46 49.77
N GLY A 181 -26.84 25.10 48.90
CA GLY A 181 -26.72 25.02 47.44
C GLY A 181 -26.59 26.41 46.87
N VAL A 182 -26.41 26.49 45.56
CA VAL A 182 -26.22 27.77 44.89
C VAL A 182 -26.92 27.78 43.54
N TYR A 183 -27.22 28.96 42.99
CA TYR A 183 -27.77 29.08 41.65
C TYR A 183 -27.11 30.20 40.85
N PHE A 184 -27.23 30.12 39.53
CA PHE A 184 -26.76 31.16 38.62
C PHE A 184 -27.89 31.54 37.65
N TYR A 185 -28.28 32.81 37.69
CA TYR A 185 -29.33 33.35 36.83
C TYR A 185 -28.79 33.62 35.43
N THR A 186 -29.28 32.85 34.45
CA THR A 186 -28.71 32.87 33.11
C THR A 186 -29.39 33.84 32.18
N GLN A 187 -28.59 34.42 31.29
CA GLN A 187 -29.02 35.10 30.08
C GLN A 187 -28.18 34.62 28.89
N ALA A 188 -27.65 33.40 28.98
CA ALA A 188 -26.84 32.79 27.95
C ALA A 188 -27.68 32.54 26.70
N ILE A 189 -27.11 32.83 25.54
CA ILE A 189 -27.75 32.58 24.25
C ILE A 189 -27.02 31.48 23.45
N THR A 190 -25.90 30.97 24.00
CA THR A 190 -25.12 29.87 23.42
C THR A 190 -24.68 28.89 24.50
N THR A 191 -24.42 27.63 24.11
CA THR A 191 -23.88 26.62 25.05
C THR A 191 -22.48 26.95 25.53
N ALA A 192 -21.70 27.73 24.77
CA ALA A 192 -20.40 28.24 25.20
C ALA A 192 -20.55 29.23 26.37
N GLU A 193 -21.55 30.10 26.31
CA GLU A 193 -21.88 31.01 27.40
C GLU A 193 -22.40 30.28 28.64
N ALA A 194 -23.26 29.28 28.47
CA ALA A 194 -23.71 28.44 29.59
C ALA A 194 -22.54 27.70 30.27
N LYS A 195 -21.55 27.24 29.50
CA LYS A 195 -20.29 26.68 30.06
C LYS A 195 -19.44 27.73 30.77
N ALA A 196 -19.40 28.96 30.26
CA ALA A 196 -18.69 30.06 30.90
C ALA A 196 -19.36 30.44 32.24
N GLU A 197 -20.69 30.43 32.32
CA GLU A 197 -21.45 30.62 33.55
C GLU A 197 -21.15 29.50 34.56
N ALA A 198 -21.14 28.24 34.12
CA ALA A 198 -20.76 27.11 34.97
C ALA A 198 -19.33 27.26 35.51
N LYS A 199 -18.38 27.66 34.66
CA LYS A 199 -17.00 27.92 35.08
C LYS A 199 -16.92 29.07 36.08
N PHE A 200 -17.65 30.16 35.85
CA PHE A 200 -17.73 31.28 36.77
C PHE A 200 -18.21 30.83 38.15
N VAL A 201 -19.26 30.01 38.21
CA VAL A 201 -19.75 29.42 39.45
C VAL A 201 -18.68 28.55 40.12
N LEU A 202 -18.05 27.63 39.38
CA LEU A 202 -17.01 26.73 39.89
C LEU A 202 -15.82 27.48 40.50
N ASP A 203 -15.41 28.59 39.89
CA ASP A 203 -14.30 29.41 40.39
C ASP A 203 -14.67 30.08 41.73
N ARG A 204 -15.95 30.42 41.95
CA ARG A 204 -16.47 31.03 43.20
C ARG A 204 -16.71 30.03 44.33
N ILE A 205 -17.19 28.84 44.01
CA ILE A 205 -17.53 27.80 45.01
C ILE A 205 -16.33 26.92 45.35
N LYS A 206 -15.18 27.15 44.73
CA LYS A 206 -13.95 26.39 44.95
C LYS A 206 -13.57 26.40 46.44
N GLY A 207 -13.42 25.20 47.02
CA GLY A 207 -13.09 25.01 48.43
C GLY A 207 -14.31 24.85 49.34
N TYR A 208 -15.53 25.01 48.82
CA TYR A 208 -16.76 24.69 49.54
C TYR A 208 -17.25 23.28 49.22
N SER A 209 -17.75 22.60 50.26
CA SER A 209 -18.56 21.40 50.11
C SER A 209 -20.03 21.80 50.16
N LEU A 210 -20.72 21.73 49.04
CA LEU A 210 -22.17 21.99 48.97
C LEU A 210 -22.94 20.72 49.32
N GLN A 211 -23.99 20.83 50.13
CA GLN A 211 -24.88 19.71 50.47
C GLN A 211 -26.09 19.62 49.52
N MET A 212 -26.27 20.65 48.69
CA MET A 212 -27.35 20.77 47.71
C MET A 212 -26.75 21.09 46.32
N PRO A 213 -27.48 20.84 45.21
CA PRO A 213 -26.96 21.08 43.87
C PRO A 213 -26.65 22.55 43.55
N VAL A 214 -25.84 22.74 42.50
CA VAL A 214 -25.72 24.00 41.75
C VAL A 214 -26.87 24.05 40.72
N TYR A 215 -27.75 25.03 40.82
CA TYR A 215 -28.89 25.17 39.92
C TYR A 215 -28.60 26.16 38.78
N TYR A 216 -28.92 25.73 37.56
CA TYR A 216 -29.02 26.61 36.41
C TYR A 216 -30.41 27.22 36.40
N ASP A 217 -30.48 28.51 36.70
CA ASP A 217 -31.73 29.26 36.75
C ASP A 217 -31.97 29.87 35.37
N ILE A 218 -32.97 29.32 34.68
CA ILE A 218 -33.37 29.72 33.33
C ILE A 218 -34.84 30.11 33.31
N GLU A 219 -35.09 31.40 33.10
CA GLU A 219 -36.41 31.99 33.06
C GLU A 219 -36.43 33.28 32.23
N SER A 220 -37.63 33.79 31.99
CA SER A 220 -37.82 35.09 31.33
C SER A 220 -37.64 36.22 32.35
N VAL A 221 -37.38 37.44 31.87
CA VAL A 221 -37.36 38.63 32.72
C VAL A 221 -38.78 39.17 32.87
N ASP A 222 -39.22 39.48 34.09
CA ASP A 222 -40.62 39.87 34.37
C ASP A 222 -40.98 41.30 33.92
N TYR A 223 -40.03 42.24 33.98
CA TYR A 223 -40.28 43.68 33.80
C TYR A 223 -39.57 44.30 32.58
N ASP A 224 -38.85 43.49 31.82
CA ASP A 224 -38.05 43.92 30.65
C ASP A 224 -37.93 42.75 29.66
N THR A 225 -37.43 43.01 28.45
CA THR A 225 -37.11 41.96 27.49
C THR A 225 -35.66 41.52 27.67
N GLY A 226 -35.48 40.38 28.35
CA GLY A 226 -34.16 39.77 28.57
C GLY A 226 -33.44 39.41 27.27
N ARG A 227 -32.11 39.25 27.39
CA ARG A 227 -31.24 38.81 26.30
C ARG A 227 -31.58 37.38 25.84
N LEU A 228 -31.92 36.50 26.77
CA LEU A 228 -32.34 35.13 26.49
C LEU A 228 -33.66 35.07 25.69
N ASP A 229 -34.63 35.91 26.06
CA ASP A 229 -35.92 36.00 25.38
C ASP A 229 -35.77 36.60 23.97
N SER A 230 -34.96 37.65 23.85
CA SER A 230 -34.67 38.33 22.57
C SER A 230 -33.89 37.49 21.56
N ALA A 231 -33.20 36.44 22.01
CA ALA A 231 -32.31 35.64 21.15
C ALA A 231 -33.03 34.69 20.19
N GLY A 232 -34.36 34.54 20.30
CA GLY A 232 -35.15 33.69 19.40
C GLY A 232 -34.79 32.20 19.45
N LEU A 233 -34.26 31.71 20.57
CA LEU A 233 -33.84 30.32 20.72
C LEU A 233 -35.03 29.35 20.71
N SER A 234 -34.88 28.26 19.97
CA SER A 234 -35.83 27.14 20.00
C SER A 234 -35.82 26.39 21.34
N LYS A 235 -36.89 25.63 21.61
CA LYS A 235 -37.00 24.74 22.80
C LYS A 235 -35.78 23.82 22.95
N ALA A 236 -35.29 23.25 21.85
CA ALA A 236 -34.12 22.37 21.84
C ALA A 236 -32.83 23.12 22.19
N GLN A 237 -32.64 24.34 21.68
CA GLN A 237 -31.47 25.17 22.00
C GLN A 237 -31.47 25.58 23.46
N LYS A 238 -32.60 26.04 24.01
CA LYS A 238 -32.74 26.37 25.44
C LYS A 238 -32.43 25.16 26.32
N THR A 239 -32.95 23.98 25.96
CA THR A 239 -32.64 22.71 26.64
C THR A 239 -31.14 22.35 26.60
N ALA A 240 -30.47 22.64 25.49
CA ALA A 240 -29.03 22.42 25.33
C ALA A 240 -28.20 23.34 26.23
N LEU A 241 -28.66 24.57 26.52
CA LEU A 241 -28.02 25.46 27.50
C LEU A 241 -28.01 24.82 28.89
N CYS A 242 -29.17 24.34 29.35
CA CYS A 242 -29.31 23.67 30.64
C CYS A 242 -28.37 22.46 30.75
N THR A 243 -28.33 21.64 29.70
CA THR A 243 -27.45 20.46 29.61
C THR A 243 -25.98 20.86 29.68
N ALA A 244 -25.57 21.89 28.92
CA ALA A 244 -24.20 22.34 28.86
C ALA A 244 -23.68 22.89 30.20
N PHE A 245 -24.51 23.67 30.91
CA PHE A 245 -24.19 24.13 32.26
C PHE A 245 -24.07 22.95 33.23
N CYS A 246 -25.11 22.10 33.30
CA CYS A 246 -25.17 21.01 34.28
C CYS A 246 -24.05 19.99 34.10
N ASP A 247 -23.78 19.55 32.87
CA ASP A 247 -22.70 18.60 32.58
C ASP A 247 -21.32 19.16 32.97
N THR A 248 -21.12 20.47 32.82
CA THR A 248 -19.86 21.14 33.19
C THR A 248 -19.64 21.15 34.71
N ILE A 249 -20.69 21.43 35.48
CA ILE A 249 -20.66 21.34 36.94
C ILE A 249 -20.42 19.89 37.40
N ILE A 250 -21.17 18.92 36.84
CA ILE A 250 -21.06 17.49 37.19
C ILE A 250 -19.67 16.94 36.92
N LYS A 251 -19.09 17.30 35.77
CA LYS A 251 -17.72 16.90 35.40
C LYS A 251 -16.68 17.41 36.42
N SER A 252 -16.97 18.50 37.13
CA SER A 252 -16.10 19.10 38.14
C SER A 252 -16.33 18.54 39.55
N GLY A 253 -17.21 17.53 39.70
CA GLY A 253 -17.44 16.81 40.95
C GLY A 253 -18.59 17.34 41.83
N TYR A 254 -19.30 18.38 41.39
CA TYR A 254 -20.46 18.93 42.09
C TYR A 254 -21.78 18.39 41.51
N SER A 255 -22.83 18.30 42.31
CA SER A 255 -24.18 18.03 41.78
C SER A 255 -24.74 19.26 41.07
N ALA A 256 -25.47 19.07 39.98
CA ALA A 256 -26.11 20.15 39.22
C ALA A 256 -27.58 19.87 38.96
N GLY A 257 -28.42 20.91 38.93
CA GLY A 257 -29.84 20.83 38.64
C GLY A 257 -30.32 22.00 37.78
N VAL A 258 -31.59 21.96 37.36
CA VAL A 258 -32.21 23.04 36.59
C VAL A 258 -33.33 23.65 37.42
N TYR A 259 -33.32 24.97 37.53
CA TYR A 259 -34.45 25.76 38.02
C TYR A 259 -35.19 26.38 36.84
N ALA A 260 -36.51 26.28 36.87
CA ALA A 260 -37.40 26.95 35.93
C ALA A 260 -38.84 26.92 36.45
N ASN A 261 -39.65 27.88 36.03
CA ASN A 261 -41.07 27.89 36.35
C ASN A 261 -41.86 26.82 35.59
N TYR A 262 -43.08 26.55 36.06
CA TYR A 262 -44.02 25.56 35.49
C TYR A 262 -44.18 25.70 33.97
N THR A 263 -44.29 26.92 33.47
CA THR A 263 -44.47 27.20 32.04
C THR A 263 -43.22 26.85 31.25
N TRP A 264 -42.05 27.24 31.74
CA TRP A 264 -40.78 26.94 31.09
C TRP A 264 -40.56 25.43 30.97
N LEU A 265 -40.74 24.69 32.06
CA LEU A 265 -40.55 23.24 32.09
C LEU A 265 -41.48 22.47 31.14
N ASN A 266 -42.71 22.95 30.93
CA ASN A 266 -43.66 22.31 30.02
C ASN A 266 -43.47 22.75 28.56
N TYR A 267 -43.21 24.03 28.33
CA TYR A 267 -43.37 24.63 27.00
C TYR A 267 -42.06 25.14 26.39
N TYR A 268 -41.15 25.75 27.16
CA TYR A 268 -39.96 26.43 26.62
C TYR A 268 -38.67 25.60 26.68
N ILE A 269 -38.61 24.59 27.54
CA ILE A 269 -37.52 23.60 27.62
C ILE A 269 -38.10 22.19 27.72
N ASP A 270 -37.31 21.17 27.36
CA ASP A 270 -37.69 19.77 27.56
C ASP A 270 -37.51 19.37 29.03
N GLY A 271 -38.41 19.83 29.90
CA GLY A 271 -38.36 19.55 31.33
C GLY A 271 -38.43 18.05 31.66
N ALA A 272 -39.20 17.28 30.87
CA ALA A 272 -39.28 15.83 31.02
C ALA A 272 -37.94 15.14 30.69
N GLY A 273 -37.29 15.53 29.59
CA GLY A 273 -35.97 15.01 29.22
C GLY A 273 -34.86 15.44 30.19
N LEU A 274 -34.85 16.70 30.61
CA LEU A 274 -33.92 17.22 31.62
C LEU A 274 -34.11 16.52 32.97
N GLY A 275 -35.36 16.30 33.38
CA GLY A 275 -35.71 15.56 34.60
C GLY A 275 -35.27 14.10 34.58
N ARG A 276 -34.90 13.51 33.44
CA ARG A 276 -34.27 12.16 33.41
C ARG A 276 -32.78 12.20 33.74
N LYS A 277 -32.13 13.37 33.65
CA LYS A 277 -30.68 13.55 33.79
C LYS A 277 -30.29 14.33 35.05
N TYR A 278 -31.05 15.36 35.40
CA TYR A 278 -30.73 16.32 36.46
C TYR A 278 -31.89 16.45 37.44
N PRO A 279 -31.66 16.81 38.71
CA PRO A 279 -32.71 17.26 39.62
C PRO A 279 -33.41 18.51 39.09
N ILE A 280 -34.72 18.61 39.28
CA ILE A 280 -35.52 19.77 38.87
C ILE A 280 -35.99 20.55 40.11
N TRP A 281 -35.72 21.85 40.09
CA TRP A 281 -36.26 22.82 41.03
C TRP A 281 -37.37 23.60 40.33
N LEU A 282 -38.62 23.25 40.61
CA LEU A 282 -39.81 23.84 40.00
C LEU A 282 -40.20 25.11 40.75
N ALA A 283 -40.36 26.23 40.05
CA ALA A 283 -41.15 27.36 40.55
C ALA A 283 -42.62 27.22 40.13
N HIS A 284 -43.52 27.11 41.12
CA HIS A 284 -44.95 27.09 40.89
C HIS A 284 -45.69 27.58 42.14
N TYR A 285 -46.10 28.84 42.15
CA TYR A 285 -46.68 29.49 43.34
C TYR A 285 -48.13 29.05 43.57
N THR A 286 -48.31 27.90 44.20
CA THR A 286 -49.61 27.28 44.50
C THR A 286 -49.54 26.44 45.77
N SER A 287 -50.67 26.13 46.38
CA SER A 287 -50.74 25.19 47.50
C SER A 287 -50.82 23.72 47.04
N ASN A 288 -51.05 23.48 45.75
CA ASN A 288 -51.15 22.14 45.16
C ASN A 288 -50.69 22.14 43.69
N THR A 289 -49.44 21.75 43.44
CA THR A 289 -48.89 21.69 42.09
C THR A 289 -49.41 20.48 41.30
N ASN A 290 -49.89 20.74 40.08
CA ASN A 290 -50.29 19.72 39.10
C ASN A 290 -49.14 19.28 38.16
N TYR A 291 -47.90 19.69 38.42
CA TYR A 291 -46.74 19.30 37.61
C TYR A 291 -46.45 17.81 37.74
N ASP A 292 -46.70 17.05 36.68
CA ASP A 292 -46.66 15.58 36.69
C ASP A 292 -45.31 14.96 36.28
N GLN A 293 -44.38 15.78 35.78
CA GLN A 293 -43.00 15.38 35.44
C GLN A 293 -42.09 15.40 36.68
N ARG A 294 -40.86 14.90 36.56
CA ARG A 294 -39.89 14.82 37.68
C ARG A 294 -39.63 16.20 38.29
N MET A 295 -39.75 16.28 39.61
CA MET A 295 -39.46 17.44 40.43
C MET A 295 -38.80 16.98 41.74
N ASP A 296 -37.72 17.62 42.13
CA ASP A 296 -36.93 17.30 43.32
C ASP A 296 -37.05 18.40 44.38
N MET A 297 -37.25 19.65 43.96
CA MET A 297 -37.53 20.79 44.83
C MET A 297 -38.65 21.63 44.23
N TRP A 298 -39.45 22.25 45.10
CA TRP A 298 -40.58 23.10 44.72
C TRP A 298 -40.51 24.43 45.45
N GLN A 299 -40.35 25.52 44.71
CA GLN A 299 -40.57 26.88 45.19
C GLN A 299 -42.08 27.17 45.09
N TYR A 300 -42.71 27.28 46.26
CA TYR A 300 -44.18 27.36 46.37
C TYR A 300 -44.69 28.77 46.65
N SER A 301 -43.81 29.72 46.99
CA SER A 301 -44.14 31.14 47.14
C SER A 301 -42.89 32.01 47.10
N GLY A 302 -43.01 33.22 46.55
CA GLY A 302 -41.97 34.27 46.59
C GLY A 302 -42.16 35.35 47.65
N SER A 303 -43.17 35.22 48.50
CA SER A 303 -43.56 36.26 49.48
C SER A 303 -43.48 35.76 50.93
N GLY A 304 -42.57 34.83 51.22
CA GLY A 304 -42.38 34.29 52.56
C GLY A 304 -41.80 35.30 53.54
N THR A 305 -42.27 35.27 54.80
CA THR A 305 -41.66 36.02 55.91
C THR A 305 -40.83 35.06 56.76
N VAL A 306 -39.53 35.33 56.91
CA VAL A 306 -38.56 34.44 57.58
C VAL A 306 -37.86 35.20 58.70
N SER A 307 -37.82 34.64 59.91
CA SER A 307 -37.16 35.30 61.03
C SER A 307 -35.68 35.51 60.74
N GLY A 308 -35.20 36.75 60.85
CA GLY A 308 -33.82 37.12 60.53
C GLY A 308 -33.62 37.71 59.13
N ILE A 309 -34.68 37.82 58.32
CA ILE A 309 -34.70 38.52 57.04
C ILE A 309 -35.85 39.53 57.07
N SER A 310 -35.58 40.79 56.74
CA SER A 310 -36.61 41.85 56.72
C SER A 310 -37.43 41.87 55.43
N ALA A 311 -36.82 41.44 54.31
CA ALA A 311 -37.45 41.38 53.00
C ALA A 311 -38.26 40.10 52.80
N TYR A 312 -39.17 40.13 51.82
CA TYR A 312 -39.80 38.92 51.31
C TYR A 312 -38.75 37.95 50.77
N THR A 313 -39.00 36.66 51.01
CA THR A 313 -38.05 35.59 50.69
C THR A 313 -38.77 34.44 50.01
N ASP A 314 -38.17 33.92 48.94
CA ASP A 314 -38.63 32.72 48.26
C ASP A 314 -38.52 31.49 49.16
N VAL A 315 -39.62 30.76 49.30
CA VAL A 315 -39.75 29.60 50.19
C VAL A 315 -39.95 28.32 49.39
N ASN A 316 -39.20 27.30 49.81
CA ASN A 316 -38.98 26.08 49.07
C ASN A 316 -39.24 24.84 49.92
N VAL A 317 -39.75 23.79 49.28
CA VAL A 317 -39.76 22.44 49.84
C VAL A 317 -38.90 21.53 48.97
N TRP A 318 -37.89 20.94 49.59
CA TRP A 318 -37.03 19.92 49.00
C TRP A 318 -37.52 18.53 49.42
N TYR A 319 -37.76 17.66 48.44
CA TYR A 319 -38.15 16.28 48.68
C TYR A 319 -36.89 15.45 48.91
N SER A 320 -36.34 15.57 50.12
CA SER A 320 -35.11 14.90 50.54
C SER A 320 -35.33 13.38 50.68
N GLY A 321 -35.14 12.69 49.57
CA GLY A 321 -35.20 11.26 49.45
C GLY A 321 -34.52 10.88 48.16
N LYS A 322 -33.76 9.80 48.20
CA LYS A 322 -33.05 9.19 47.07
C LYS A 322 -34.02 8.73 45.99
N LEU A 323 -34.70 9.64 45.29
CA LEU A 323 -35.48 9.34 44.10
C LEU A 323 -34.48 8.87 43.05
N PRO A 324 -34.44 7.55 42.74
CA PRO A 324 -33.45 7.05 41.80
C PRO A 324 -33.71 7.70 40.44
N LEU A 325 -32.63 8.09 39.77
CA LEU A 325 -32.74 8.64 38.42
C LEU A 325 -33.25 7.59 37.43
N TYR A 326 -33.60 8.09 36.25
CA TYR A 326 -34.00 7.31 35.10
C TYR A 326 -32.95 6.27 34.72
N VAL A 327 -33.38 5.03 34.43
CA VAL A 327 -32.50 3.96 33.93
C VAL A 327 -32.35 4.09 32.42
N SER A 328 -31.13 4.38 31.95
CA SER A 328 -30.81 4.56 30.53
C SER A 328 -29.96 3.43 29.94
N ASP A 329 -29.85 3.44 28.61
CA ASP A 329 -28.87 2.66 27.84
C ASP A 329 -28.96 1.14 28.01
N LEU A 330 -30.17 0.61 27.91
CA LEU A 330 -30.38 -0.84 27.89
C LEU A 330 -29.75 -1.46 26.63
N ILE A 331 -28.88 -2.45 26.83
CA ILE A 331 -28.17 -3.14 25.76
C ILE A 331 -28.24 -4.66 25.90
N SER A 332 -28.22 -5.39 24.78
CA SER A 332 -28.12 -6.85 24.78
C SER A 332 -26.69 -7.27 25.09
N VAL A 333 -26.50 -8.12 26.10
CA VAL A 333 -25.19 -8.68 26.47
C VAL A 333 -24.99 -10.06 25.86
N LYS A 334 -25.97 -10.96 26.08
CA LYS A 334 -25.89 -12.34 25.61
C LYS A 334 -27.28 -12.92 25.41
N ASN A 335 -27.54 -13.43 24.20
CA ASN A 335 -28.75 -14.16 23.90
C ASN A 335 -28.42 -15.62 23.61
N THR A 336 -29.28 -16.52 24.05
CA THR A 336 -29.27 -17.93 23.65
C THR A 336 -30.59 -18.26 22.96
N SER A 337 -30.77 -19.52 22.52
CA SER A 337 -32.07 -19.98 22.04
C SER A 337 -33.18 -19.90 23.10
N THR A 338 -32.85 -19.81 24.39
CA THR A 338 -33.86 -19.87 25.47
C THR A 338 -33.71 -18.77 26.52
N SER A 339 -32.82 -17.79 26.31
CA SER A 339 -32.62 -16.70 27.27
C SER A 339 -32.18 -15.39 26.61
N ASN A 340 -32.51 -14.28 27.26
CA ASN A 340 -31.96 -12.96 26.96
C ASN A 340 -31.24 -12.40 28.19
N THR A 341 -30.02 -11.94 28.01
CA THR A 341 -29.27 -11.18 29.01
C THR A 341 -29.04 -9.78 28.49
N PHE A 342 -29.41 -8.78 29.29
CA PHE A 342 -29.27 -7.37 28.97
C PHE A 342 -28.79 -6.58 30.19
N ALA A 343 -28.15 -5.45 29.93
CA ALA A 343 -27.54 -4.57 30.93
C ALA A 343 -27.95 -3.11 30.68
N TRP A 344 -27.75 -2.25 31.68
CA TRP A 344 -28.08 -0.83 31.64
C TRP A 344 -27.07 0.00 32.46
N ASN A 345 -27.15 1.33 32.33
CA ASN A 345 -26.37 2.24 33.18
C ASN A 345 -27.00 2.37 34.56
N GLY A 346 -26.17 2.38 35.60
CA GLY A 346 -26.65 2.51 36.97
C GLY A 346 -27.30 3.87 37.22
N ALA A 347 -28.45 3.89 37.90
CA ALA A 347 -29.10 5.12 38.31
C ALA A 347 -28.50 5.61 39.64
N PRO A 348 -28.04 6.88 39.74
CA PRO A 348 -27.67 7.48 41.02
C PRO A 348 -28.74 7.23 42.08
N ASP A 349 -28.27 6.97 43.30
CA ASP A 349 -29.10 6.74 44.48
C ASP A 349 -29.99 5.48 44.48
N ALA A 350 -29.92 4.65 43.44
CA ALA A 350 -30.58 3.35 43.38
C ALA A 350 -29.95 2.33 44.34
N THR A 351 -30.78 1.65 45.13
CA THR A 351 -30.40 0.48 45.93
C THR A 351 -30.69 -0.85 45.22
N GLY A 352 -31.45 -0.81 44.12
CA GLY A 352 -31.67 -1.91 43.21
C GLY A 352 -32.61 -1.55 42.05
N TYR A 353 -32.99 -2.56 41.27
CA TYR A 353 -33.80 -2.41 40.07
C TYR A 353 -34.91 -3.47 40.01
N GLU A 354 -36.06 -3.08 39.48
CA GLU A 354 -37.10 -4.01 39.05
C GLU A 354 -37.11 -4.13 37.54
N VAL A 355 -37.22 -5.37 37.06
CA VAL A 355 -37.24 -5.69 35.64
C VAL A 355 -38.63 -6.18 35.27
N TYR A 356 -39.17 -5.60 34.19
CA TYR A 356 -40.49 -5.89 33.66
C TYR A 356 -40.40 -6.39 32.22
N GLN A 357 -41.33 -7.27 31.87
CA GLN A 357 -41.63 -7.65 30.50
C GLN A 357 -43.00 -7.05 30.12
N GLY A 358 -43.05 -6.27 29.05
CA GLY A 358 -44.26 -5.56 28.63
C GLY A 358 -44.01 -4.70 27.39
N THR A 359 -45.07 -4.13 26.83
CA THR A 359 -45.00 -3.38 25.57
C THR A 359 -44.75 -1.88 25.74
N SER A 360 -45.08 -1.31 26.92
CA SER A 360 -44.83 0.09 27.30
C SER A 360 -44.90 0.26 28.83
N PRO A 361 -44.41 1.39 29.40
CA PRO A 361 -44.58 1.69 30.82
C PRO A 361 -46.06 1.74 31.27
N SER A 362 -46.95 2.18 30.38
CA SER A 362 -48.40 2.23 30.59
C SER A 362 -49.12 0.90 30.38
N ASP A 363 -48.43 -0.15 29.91
CA ASP A 363 -49.04 -1.46 29.66
C ASP A 363 -49.66 -2.03 30.95
N PRO A 364 -50.98 -2.26 31.01
CA PRO A 364 -51.64 -2.81 32.19
C PRO A 364 -51.28 -4.28 32.42
N ASN A 365 -50.80 -4.98 31.38
CA ASN A 365 -50.43 -6.40 31.41
C ASN A 365 -48.92 -6.62 31.57
N LYS A 366 -48.12 -5.57 31.79
CA LYS A 366 -46.68 -5.72 32.04
C LYS A 366 -46.47 -6.60 33.27
N LYS A 367 -45.56 -7.57 33.15
CA LYS A 367 -45.23 -8.52 34.21
C LYS A 367 -43.88 -8.18 34.81
N LYS A 368 -43.82 -8.04 36.14
CA LYS A 368 -42.55 -8.03 36.87
C LYS A 368 -41.89 -9.40 36.71
N ILE A 369 -40.68 -9.45 36.16
CA ILE A 369 -39.94 -10.69 35.92
C ILE A 369 -38.80 -10.92 36.91
N GLY A 370 -38.43 -9.89 37.69
CA GLY A 370 -37.51 -10.05 38.82
C GLY A 370 -37.02 -8.73 39.40
N ASP A 371 -36.27 -8.84 40.49
CA ASP A 371 -35.49 -7.79 41.13
C ASP A 371 -34.01 -8.11 40.98
N THR A 372 -33.16 -7.08 40.87
CA THR A 372 -31.71 -7.26 40.88
C THR A 372 -31.02 -6.06 41.53
N LYS A 373 -29.90 -6.30 42.20
CA LYS A 373 -28.99 -5.23 42.66
C LYS A 373 -27.90 -4.92 41.61
N ASN A 374 -27.76 -5.78 40.61
CA ASN A 374 -26.83 -5.59 39.51
C ASN A 374 -27.47 -4.72 38.42
N THR A 375 -26.62 -4.12 37.59
CA THR A 375 -27.03 -3.37 36.39
C THR A 375 -27.23 -4.28 35.16
N TYR A 376 -27.59 -5.54 35.39
CA TYR A 376 -27.91 -6.52 34.35
C TYR A 376 -28.94 -7.54 34.84
N PHE A 377 -29.62 -8.18 33.88
CA PHE A 377 -30.61 -9.21 34.14
C PHE A 377 -30.61 -10.29 33.04
N THR A 378 -30.77 -11.55 33.44
CA THR A 378 -30.95 -12.68 32.52
C THR A 378 -32.36 -13.25 32.68
N ASN A 379 -33.13 -13.22 31.60
CA ASN A 379 -34.46 -13.80 31.52
C ASN A 379 -34.42 -15.14 30.76
N SER A 380 -34.48 -16.24 31.51
CA SER A 380 -34.36 -17.62 31.00
C SER A 380 -35.72 -18.26 30.66
N ASN A 381 -35.70 -19.50 30.19
CA ASN A 381 -36.88 -20.33 29.88
C ASN A 381 -37.82 -19.68 28.84
N LYS A 382 -37.23 -19.09 27.81
CA LYS A 382 -37.93 -18.41 26.72
C LYS A 382 -38.01 -19.26 25.46
N SER A 383 -39.00 -18.95 24.63
CA SER A 383 -39.26 -19.68 23.40
C SER A 383 -38.26 -19.28 22.32
N THR A 384 -37.64 -20.26 21.68
CA THR A 384 -36.63 -20.07 20.63
C THR A 384 -37.05 -19.12 19.52
N GLY A 385 -36.09 -18.29 19.08
CA GLY A 385 -36.26 -17.36 17.99
C GLY A 385 -37.29 -16.26 18.27
N THR A 386 -37.74 -16.00 19.50
CA THR A 386 -38.87 -15.08 19.82
C THR A 386 -38.39 -13.69 20.26
N MET A 387 -39.15 -12.66 19.87
CA MET A 387 -38.92 -11.27 20.32
C MET A 387 -39.52 -11.05 21.70
N TYR A 388 -38.78 -10.34 22.55
CA TYR A 388 -39.23 -9.91 23.87
C TYR A 388 -38.94 -8.43 24.09
N LYS A 389 -39.81 -7.78 24.84
CA LYS A 389 -39.72 -6.36 25.22
C LYS A 389 -39.57 -6.25 26.72
N TYR A 390 -38.62 -5.43 27.15
CA TYR A 390 -38.21 -5.27 28.54
C TYR A 390 -38.19 -3.79 28.93
N MET A 391 -38.46 -3.53 30.21
CA MET A 391 -38.28 -2.22 30.84
C MET A 391 -37.68 -2.43 32.22
N VAL A 392 -36.91 -1.46 32.67
CA VAL A 392 -36.28 -1.49 33.99
C VAL A 392 -36.61 -0.19 34.71
N ARG A 393 -36.93 -0.25 36.00
CA ARG A 393 -36.99 0.94 36.86
C ARG A 393 -36.11 0.76 38.08
N ALA A 394 -35.42 1.82 38.47
CA ALA A 394 -34.63 1.82 39.68
C ALA A 394 -35.52 2.05 40.91
N TYR A 395 -35.08 1.54 42.07
CA TYR A 395 -35.69 1.84 43.36
C TYR A 395 -34.62 2.22 44.38
N SER A 396 -35.02 3.00 45.39
CA SER A 396 -34.23 3.25 46.60
C SER A 396 -35.01 2.84 47.82
N ASP A 397 -34.36 2.14 48.74
CA ASP A 397 -34.89 1.79 50.04
C ASP A 397 -34.46 2.87 51.04
N ALA A 398 -35.34 3.84 51.32
CA ALA A 398 -35.09 4.94 52.25
C ALA A 398 -36.14 4.95 53.37
N SER A 399 -35.71 5.15 54.62
CA SER A 399 -36.60 5.26 55.79
C SER A 399 -37.61 4.10 55.95
N GLY A 400 -37.22 2.87 55.58
CA GLY A 400 -38.08 1.68 55.67
C GLY A 400 -39.16 1.55 54.60
N LYS A 401 -39.19 2.44 53.59
CA LYS A 401 -40.09 2.36 52.43
C LYS A 401 -39.30 2.35 51.12
N ARG A 402 -39.84 1.64 50.13
CA ARG A 402 -39.27 1.58 48.78
C ARG A 402 -39.90 2.66 47.89
N VAL A 403 -39.05 3.49 47.29
CA VAL A 403 -39.44 4.52 46.33
C VAL A 403 -38.92 4.14 44.95
N TYR A 404 -39.72 4.35 43.91
CA TYR A 404 -39.41 3.95 42.55
C TYR A 404 -39.14 5.18 41.68
N GLY A 405 -38.11 5.08 40.83
CA GLY A 405 -37.93 5.98 39.69
C GLY A 405 -38.82 5.57 38.51
N ASP A 406 -38.72 6.35 37.43
CA ASP A 406 -39.44 6.07 36.19
C ASP A 406 -38.94 4.80 35.49
N TYR A 407 -39.79 4.24 34.63
CA TYR A 407 -39.42 3.13 33.74
C TYR A 407 -38.49 3.61 32.63
N SER A 408 -37.49 2.80 32.30
CA SER A 408 -36.66 2.93 31.10
C SER A 408 -37.50 2.90 29.82
N GLU A 409 -36.87 3.27 28.71
CA GLU A 409 -37.42 2.98 27.38
C GLU A 409 -37.57 1.47 27.18
N VAL A 410 -38.45 1.11 26.24
CA VAL A 410 -38.75 -0.29 25.92
C VAL A 410 -37.59 -0.91 25.15
N PHE A 411 -36.83 -1.77 25.82
CA PHE A 411 -35.73 -2.51 25.22
C PHE A 411 -36.23 -3.79 24.55
N THR A 412 -36.02 -3.91 23.24
CA THR A 412 -36.47 -5.06 22.43
C THR A 412 -35.30 -5.94 22.01
N THR A 413 -35.36 -7.24 22.30
CA THR A 413 -34.32 -8.22 21.92
C THR A 413 -34.92 -9.58 21.57
N CYS A 414 -34.11 -10.50 21.03
CA CYS A 414 -34.56 -11.80 20.54
C CYS A 414 -33.76 -12.95 21.15
N THR A 415 -34.43 -14.01 21.61
CA THR A 415 -33.74 -15.31 21.76
C THR A 415 -33.31 -15.80 20.38
N LEU A 416 -32.12 -16.39 20.26
CA LEU A 416 -31.56 -16.75 18.96
C LEU A 416 -32.38 -17.83 18.23
N PRO A 417 -32.43 -17.83 16.89
CA PRO A 417 -32.99 -18.93 16.11
C PRO A 417 -32.35 -20.29 16.44
N ALA A 418 -33.11 -21.37 16.25
CA ALA A 418 -32.57 -22.72 16.40
C ALA A 418 -31.53 -23.04 15.32
N ASN A 419 -30.66 -24.01 15.59
CA ASN A 419 -29.80 -24.58 14.56
C ASN A 419 -30.65 -25.37 13.54
N ILE A 420 -30.14 -25.48 12.32
CA ILE A 420 -30.72 -26.32 11.27
C ILE A 420 -30.54 -27.79 11.68
N SER A 421 -31.59 -28.59 11.60
CA SER A 421 -31.55 -29.99 12.04
C SER A 421 -31.34 -31.00 10.92
N LYS A 422 -31.64 -30.63 9.67
CA LYS A 422 -31.42 -31.44 8.47
C LYS A 422 -30.81 -30.57 7.38
N ILE A 423 -29.61 -30.93 6.95
CA ILE A 423 -28.88 -30.25 5.88
C ILE A 423 -28.27 -31.30 4.95
N SER A 424 -28.30 -31.04 3.64
CA SER A 424 -27.68 -31.88 2.61
C SER A 424 -27.02 -31.00 1.55
N ALA A 425 -26.10 -31.57 0.78
CA ALA A 425 -25.47 -30.89 -0.34
C ALA A 425 -25.28 -31.85 -1.52
N SER A 426 -25.44 -31.34 -2.74
CA SER A 426 -25.17 -32.06 -3.98
C SER A 426 -24.27 -31.22 -4.88
N ALA A 427 -23.26 -31.86 -5.47
CA ALA A 427 -22.34 -31.22 -6.39
C ALA A 427 -22.66 -31.63 -7.83
N ARG A 428 -22.58 -30.67 -8.75
CA ARG A 428 -22.66 -30.90 -10.19
C ARG A 428 -21.80 -29.88 -10.91
N GLY A 429 -20.85 -30.34 -11.70
CA GLY A 429 -19.88 -29.49 -12.37
C GLY A 429 -19.06 -28.66 -11.38
N THR A 430 -19.01 -27.33 -11.58
CA THR A 430 -18.37 -26.37 -10.65
C THR A 430 -19.38 -25.75 -9.68
N SER A 431 -20.52 -26.40 -9.46
CA SER A 431 -21.57 -25.88 -8.58
C SER A 431 -21.94 -26.87 -7.47
N VAL A 432 -22.27 -26.34 -6.31
CA VAL A 432 -22.78 -27.11 -5.17
C VAL A 432 -24.11 -26.49 -4.73
N THR A 433 -25.16 -27.30 -4.68
CA THR A 433 -26.45 -26.91 -4.11
C THR A 433 -26.56 -27.44 -2.69
N ILE A 434 -26.77 -26.55 -1.73
CA ILE A 434 -26.96 -26.89 -0.31
C ILE A 434 -28.43 -26.70 0.02
N SER A 435 -29.05 -27.66 0.68
CA SER A 435 -30.48 -27.66 1.02
C SER A 435 -30.68 -27.98 2.50
N TRP A 436 -31.69 -27.39 3.13
CA TRP A 436 -31.97 -27.58 4.56
C TRP A 436 -33.47 -27.51 4.89
N ASN A 437 -33.84 -27.96 6.09
CA ASN A 437 -35.20 -27.82 6.59
C ASN A 437 -35.48 -26.41 7.16
N LYS A 438 -36.75 -26.00 7.11
CA LYS A 438 -37.21 -24.71 7.65
C LYS A 438 -36.96 -24.60 9.15
N VAL A 439 -36.30 -23.52 9.59
CA VAL A 439 -36.17 -23.11 10.99
C VAL A 439 -37.32 -22.17 11.36
N SER A 440 -38.05 -22.48 12.44
CA SER A 440 -39.18 -21.66 12.91
C SER A 440 -38.73 -20.23 13.25
N LYS A 441 -39.52 -19.23 12.81
CA LYS A 441 -39.28 -17.78 13.01
C LYS A 441 -37.99 -17.23 12.37
N ALA A 442 -37.21 -18.03 11.65
CA ALA A 442 -36.11 -17.53 10.84
C ALA A 442 -36.68 -16.73 9.65
N THR A 443 -36.05 -15.60 9.35
CA THR A 443 -36.41 -14.75 8.21
C THR A 443 -35.56 -15.06 6.98
N ASP A 444 -34.30 -15.44 7.20
CA ASP A 444 -33.36 -15.84 6.16
C ASP A 444 -32.25 -16.74 6.72
N TYR A 445 -31.34 -17.16 5.85
CA TYR A 445 -30.21 -18.02 6.13
C TYR A 445 -28.94 -17.44 5.52
N VAL A 446 -27.82 -17.58 6.23
CA VAL A 446 -26.49 -17.23 5.74
C VAL A 446 -25.74 -18.51 5.41
N VAL A 447 -25.20 -18.57 4.20
CA VAL A 447 -24.43 -19.70 3.68
C VAL A 447 -22.97 -19.29 3.57
N GLU A 448 -22.08 -20.13 4.09
CA GLU A 448 -20.64 -19.92 4.02
C GLU A 448 -19.91 -21.14 3.45
N HIS A 449 -18.85 -20.87 2.71
CA HIS A 449 -17.94 -21.85 2.12
C HIS A 449 -16.55 -21.71 2.74
N ASN A 450 -15.92 -22.82 3.12
CA ASN A 450 -14.53 -22.82 3.57
C ASN A 450 -13.58 -22.79 2.37
N VAL A 451 -12.91 -21.67 2.16
CA VAL A 451 -11.92 -21.49 1.09
C VAL A 451 -10.55 -21.33 1.73
N ASN A 452 -9.64 -22.29 1.48
CA ASN A 452 -8.27 -22.28 2.02
C ASN A 452 -8.20 -22.13 3.56
N GLY A 453 -9.10 -22.80 4.28
CA GLY A 453 -9.16 -22.75 5.75
C GLY A 453 -9.98 -21.60 6.33
N ALA A 454 -10.37 -20.60 5.51
CA ALA A 454 -11.17 -19.46 5.96
C ALA A 454 -12.64 -19.59 5.52
N TRP A 455 -13.57 -19.31 6.43
CA TRP A 455 -15.00 -19.28 6.12
C TRP A 455 -15.38 -17.95 5.45
N LYS A 456 -15.99 -18.03 4.27
CA LYS A 456 -16.47 -16.87 3.51
C LYS A 456 -17.97 -16.98 3.26
N GLN A 457 -18.71 -15.91 3.53
CA GLN A 457 -20.12 -15.81 3.17
C GLN A 457 -20.25 -15.83 1.64
N VAL A 458 -20.96 -16.84 1.13
CA VAL A 458 -21.25 -16.97 -0.31
C VAL A 458 -22.63 -16.43 -0.64
N GLY A 459 -23.54 -16.32 0.33
CA GLY A 459 -24.82 -15.67 0.12
C GLY A 459 -25.72 -15.64 1.35
N THR A 460 -26.84 -14.95 1.17
CA THR A 460 -27.98 -14.95 2.08
C THR A 460 -29.23 -15.28 1.27
N THR A 461 -30.13 -16.10 1.81
CA THR A 461 -31.37 -16.47 1.12
C THR A 461 -32.51 -16.74 2.11
N SER A 462 -33.75 -16.49 1.71
CA SER A 462 -34.95 -16.94 2.42
C SER A 462 -35.42 -18.32 1.95
N SER A 463 -34.90 -18.80 0.82
CA SER A 463 -35.15 -20.14 0.31
C SER A 463 -34.52 -21.21 1.21
N LEU A 464 -35.02 -22.44 1.10
CA LEU A 464 -34.51 -23.61 1.83
C LEU A 464 -33.34 -24.30 1.11
N SER A 465 -32.80 -23.66 0.08
CA SER A 465 -31.61 -24.08 -0.63
C SER A 465 -30.83 -22.90 -1.18
N TYR A 466 -29.55 -23.12 -1.45
CA TYR A 466 -28.65 -22.16 -2.06
C TYR A 466 -27.63 -22.84 -2.97
N LYS A 467 -27.52 -22.36 -4.21
CA LYS A 467 -26.56 -22.86 -5.20
C LYS A 467 -25.32 -21.98 -5.20
N VAL A 468 -24.18 -22.55 -4.83
CA VAL A 468 -22.86 -21.93 -4.91
C VAL A 468 -22.25 -22.31 -6.25
N ASN A 469 -21.92 -21.32 -7.08
CA ASN A 469 -21.28 -21.52 -8.39
C ASN A 469 -19.77 -21.23 -8.30
N GLY A 470 -19.00 -21.68 -9.29
CA GLY A 470 -17.58 -21.35 -9.41
C GLY A 470 -16.68 -22.04 -8.38
N ILE A 471 -17.06 -23.23 -7.91
CA ILE A 471 -16.20 -24.07 -7.08
C ILE A 471 -15.02 -24.53 -7.93
N THR A 472 -13.81 -24.17 -7.50
CA THR A 472 -12.54 -24.50 -8.17
C THR A 472 -11.80 -25.66 -7.50
N GLN A 473 -12.16 -25.98 -6.26
CA GLN A 473 -11.53 -27.04 -5.48
C GLN A 473 -12.20 -28.39 -5.81
N ASN A 474 -11.42 -29.29 -6.40
CA ASN A 474 -11.82 -30.67 -6.62
C ASN A 474 -11.81 -31.46 -5.29
N GLY A 475 -12.69 -32.44 -5.16
CA GLY A 475 -12.88 -33.24 -3.95
C GLY A 475 -13.82 -32.60 -2.93
N VAL A 476 -13.55 -32.83 -1.64
CA VAL A 476 -14.44 -32.44 -0.53
C VAL A 476 -14.37 -30.93 -0.26
N ASN A 477 -15.51 -30.26 -0.43
CA ASN A 477 -15.74 -28.86 -0.10
C ASN A 477 -16.62 -28.77 1.17
N LYS A 478 -16.29 -27.86 2.09
CA LYS A 478 -16.98 -27.72 3.38
C LYS A 478 -17.84 -26.47 3.40
N PHE A 479 -19.11 -26.62 3.76
CA PHE A 479 -20.08 -25.53 3.88
C PHE A 479 -20.67 -25.47 5.28
N ARG A 480 -21.16 -24.30 5.65
CA ARG A 480 -21.97 -24.14 6.86
C ARG A 480 -23.09 -23.14 6.65
N VAL A 481 -24.22 -23.37 7.30
CA VAL A 481 -25.41 -22.53 7.19
C VAL A 481 -25.91 -22.17 8.59
N LYS A 482 -26.32 -20.92 8.78
CA LYS A 482 -27.01 -20.48 10.01
C LYS A 482 -28.33 -19.80 9.66
N ALA A 483 -29.34 -20.00 10.48
CA ALA A 483 -30.59 -19.25 10.41
C ALA A 483 -30.43 -17.88 11.07
N ARG A 484 -31.09 -16.86 10.54
CA ARG A 484 -31.20 -15.54 11.19
C ARG A 484 -32.65 -15.11 11.34
N ARG A 485 -32.89 -14.25 12.33
CA ARG A 485 -34.14 -13.50 12.46
C ARG A 485 -33.84 -12.02 12.33
N ASN A 486 -34.46 -11.37 11.34
CA ASN A 486 -34.45 -9.93 11.16
C ASN A 486 -35.66 -9.32 11.88
N TYR A 487 -35.42 -8.30 12.69
CA TYR A 487 -36.46 -7.49 13.29
C TYR A 487 -36.06 -6.01 13.22
N SER A 488 -36.80 -5.23 12.44
CA SER A 488 -36.55 -3.79 12.23
C SER A 488 -35.10 -3.46 11.83
N GLY A 489 -34.48 -4.29 10.99
CA GLY A 489 -33.10 -4.11 10.53
C GLY A 489 -32.02 -4.72 11.42
N VAL A 490 -32.39 -5.25 12.60
CA VAL A 490 -31.46 -5.93 13.52
C VAL A 490 -31.49 -7.44 13.28
N TYR A 491 -30.30 -8.04 13.07
CA TYR A 491 -30.15 -9.46 12.77
C TYR A 491 -29.69 -10.28 13.98
N TYR A 492 -30.52 -11.25 14.38
CA TYR A 492 -30.22 -12.22 15.44
C TYR A 492 -29.80 -13.55 14.81
N ASN A 493 -28.55 -13.94 15.05
CA ASN A 493 -27.92 -15.10 14.39
C ASN A 493 -28.05 -16.36 15.25
N GLY A 494 -28.58 -17.44 14.68
CA GLY A 494 -28.47 -18.78 15.25
C GLY A 494 -27.06 -19.36 15.10
N GLY A 495 -26.86 -20.59 15.55
CA GLY A 495 -25.60 -21.32 15.37
C GLY A 495 -25.44 -21.89 13.95
N TYR A 496 -24.20 -22.19 13.59
CA TYR A 496 -23.88 -22.81 12.30
C TYR A 496 -24.10 -24.33 12.33
N THR A 497 -24.64 -24.86 11.22
CA THR A 497 -24.75 -26.28 10.92
C THR A 497 -23.88 -26.59 9.71
N TYR A 498 -23.10 -27.67 9.73
CA TYR A 498 -22.06 -27.97 8.74
C TYR A 498 -22.49 -29.06 7.77
N VAL A 499 -22.04 -28.98 6.52
CA VAL A 499 -22.26 -30.00 5.49
C VAL A 499 -21.07 -30.06 4.52
N ASN A 500 -20.73 -31.25 4.05
CA ASN A 500 -19.69 -31.45 3.05
C ASN A 500 -20.33 -31.78 1.69
N ALA A 501 -19.70 -31.34 0.60
CA ALA A 501 -20.07 -31.73 -0.76
C ALA A 501 -18.81 -32.16 -1.51
N GLU A 502 -18.85 -33.31 -2.18
CA GLU A 502 -17.73 -33.80 -2.99
C GLU A 502 -17.92 -33.41 -4.46
N VAL A 503 -17.06 -32.54 -4.96
CA VAL A 503 -17.00 -32.15 -6.37
C VAL A 503 -16.05 -33.11 -7.07
N THR A 504 -16.48 -33.81 -8.12
CA THR A 504 -15.64 -34.79 -8.84
C THR A 504 -15.59 -34.57 -10.36
N ASP A 505 -16.32 -33.58 -10.87
CA ASP A 505 -16.44 -33.30 -12.30
C ASP A 505 -15.30 -32.44 -12.85
N ILE A 506 -14.49 -31.83 -11.97
CA ILE A 506 -13.30 -31.06 -12.33
C ILE A 506 -12.16 -32.05 -12.66
N PRO A 507 -11.57 -32.01 -13.86
CA PRO A 507 -10.45 -32.88 -14.21
C PRO A 507 -9.26 -32.74 -13.26
N SER A 508 -8.56 -33.85 -13.00
CA SER A 508 -7.32 -33.80 -12.25
C SER A 508 -6.24 -32.99 -12.99
N VAL A 509 -5.31 -32.39 -12.24
CA VAL A 509 -4.17 -31.67 -12.83
C VAL A 509 -3.35 -32.57 -13.75
N VAL A 510 -2.92 -32.03 -14.89
CA VAL A 510 -2.05 -32.73 -15.84
C VAL A 510 -0.64 -32.89 -15.25
N THR A 511 -0.12 -34.11 -15.29
CA THR A 511 1.22 -34.47 -14.76
C THR A 511 2.07 -35.16 -15.82
N GLY A 512 3.38 -35.26 -15.56
CA GLY A 512 4.30 -36.02 -16.44
C GLY A 512 4.52 -35.40 -17.82
N ILE A 513 4.32 -34.08 -17.94
CA ILE A 513 4.55 -33.36 -19.19
C ILE A 513 6.03 -33.44 -19.62
N ARG A 514 6.28 -33.88 -20.85
CA ARG A 514 7.62 -34.06 -21.43
C ARG A 514 7.59 -33.92 -22.96
N SER A 515 8.75 -33.71 -23.58
CA SER A 515 8.89 -33.75 -25.04
C SER A 515 9.29 -35.15 -25.52
N THR A 516 8.66 -35.65 -26.58
CA THR A 516 8.98 -36.96 -27.17
C THR A 516 9.67 -36.87 -28.52
N SER A 517 9.37 -35.85 -29.33
CA SER A 517 10.00 -35.63 -30.62
C SER A 517 10.02 -34.15 -30.96
N ASN A 518 11.22 -33.63 -31.17
CA ASN A 518 11.45 -32.25 -31.57
C ASN A 518 12.15 -32.25 -32.93
N THR A 519 11.78 -31.31 -33.78
CA THR A 519 12.46 -31.04 -35.05
C THR A 519 12.91 -29.59 -35.09
N SER A 520 13.55 -29.17 -36.17
CA SER A 520 13.88 -27.76 -36.38
C SER A 520 12.65 -26.85 -36.53
N THR A 521 11.46 -27.42 -36.76
CA THR A 521 10.22 -26.66 -37.01
C THR A 521 9.05 -27.08 -36.13
N SER A 522 9.23 -28.03 -35.22
CA SER A 522 8.16 -28.50 -34.35
C SER A 522 8.63 -29.04 -33.00
N ASN A 523 7.74 -28.94 -32.00
CA ASN A 523 7.87 -29.63 -30.72
C ASN A 523 6.67 -30.53 -30.48
N THR A 524 6.91 -31.78 -30.10
CA THR A 524 5.86 -32.70 -29.66
C THR A 524 5.96 -32.92 -28.16
N ILE A 525 4.93 -32.48 -27.44
CA ILE A 525 4.79 -32.66 -26.00
C ILE A 525 3.75 -33.75 -25.71
N THR A 526 3.96 -34.50 -24.64
CA THR A 526 3.05 -35.55 -24.13
C THR A 526 2.96 -35.46 -22.62
N TRP A 527 1.89 -36.02 -22.04
CA TRP A 527 1.62 -36.00 -20.60
C TRP A 527 0.83 -37.25 -20.18
N ASN A 528 0.62 -37.43 -18.87
CA ASN A 528 -0.19 -38.51 -18.33
C ASN A 528 -1.70 -38.20 -18.45
N ALA A 529 -2.52 -39.22 -18.67
CA ALA A 529 -3.98 -39.06 -18.72
C ALA A 529 -4.53 -38.51 -17.39
N SER A 530 -5.40 -37.51 -17.47
CA SER A 530 -6.05 -36.90 -16.31
C SER A 530 -7.41 -37.55 -16.04
N LYS A 531 -7.72 -37.82 -14.76
CA LYS A 531 -9.04 -38.35 -14.36
C LYS A 531 -10.13 -37.36 -14.78
N LYS A 532 -11.24 -37.87 -15.30
CA LYS A 532 -12.41 -37.09 -15.78
C LYS A 532 -12.10 -36.12 -16.93
N ALA A 533 -10.97 -36.28 -17.61
CA ALA A 533 -10.67 -35.47 -18.78
C ALA A 533 -11.33 -36.03 -20.04
N GLU A 534 -12.07 -35.18 -20.76
CA GLU A 534 -12.55 -35.45 -22.12
C GLU A 534 -11.60 -34.86 -23.16
N GLY A 535 -10.77 -33.89 -22.77
CA GLY A 535 -9.68 -33.39 -23.59
C GLY A 535 -8.75 -32.44 -22.84
N TYR A 536 -7.85 -31.81 -23.58
CA TYR A 536 -6.79 -30.96 -23.08
C TYR A 536 -6.69 -29.67 -23.89
N GLU A 537 -6.34 -28.60 -23.21
CA GLU A 537 -5.98 -27.32 -23.80
C GLU A 537 -4.48 -27.09 -23.64
N ILE A 538 -3.82 -26.69 -24.72
CA ILE A 538 -2.38 -26.48 -24.75
C ILE A 538 -2.11 -24.99 -24.87
N TYR A 539 -1.38 -24.47 -23.90
CA TYR A 539 -0.97 -23.07 -23.84
C TYR A 539 0.53 -22.96 -24.10
N GLN A 540 0.92 -21.92 -24.82
CA GLN A 540 2.31 -21.61 -25.13
C GLN A 540 2.67 -20.18 -24.74
N TRP A 541 3.90 -20.03 -24.24
CA TRP A 541 4.57 -18.74 -24.06
C TRP A 541 5.92 -18.75 -24.81
N ILE A 542 6.23 -17.63 -25.48
CA ILE A 542 7.39 -17.50 -26.39
C ILE A 542 8.42 -16.45 -25.95
N GLY A 543 8.28 -15.87 -24.76
CA GLY A 543 9.24 -14.89 -24.24
C GLY A 543 9.04 -13.44 -24.67
N THR A 544 8.15 -13.18 -25.62
CA THR A 544 7.91 -11.85 -26.21
C THR A 544 6.49 -11.33 -25.99
N THR A 545 5.69 -12.02 -25.18
CA THR A 545 4.30 -11.67 -24.86
C THR A 545 4.09 -11.69 -23.35
N ASP A 546 3.14 -10.90 -22.84
CA ASP A 546 2.90 -10.82 -21.38
C ASP A 546 2.16 -12.04 -20.81
N SER A 547 1.63 -12.93 -21.66
CA SER A 547 0.81 -14.07 -21.22
C SER A 547 0.94 -15.31 -22.10
N TYR A 548 0.54 -16.45 -21.53
CA TYR A 548 0.36 -17.72 -22.22
C TYR A 548 -0.83 -17.65 -23.18
N LYS A 549 -0.66 -18.12 -24.42
CA LYS A 549 -1.74 -18.18 -25.43
C LYS A 549 -2.18 -19.62 -25.67
N LEU A 550 -3.49 -19.84 -25.75
CA LEU A 550 -4.06 -21.11 -26.19
C LEU A 550 -3.65 -21.34 -27.66
N ILE A 551 -2.98 -22.46 -27.94
CA ILE A 551 -2.53 -22.81 -29.29
C ILE A 551 -3.28 -24.00 -29.89
N GLY A 552 -4.12 -24.68 -29.10
CA GLY A 552 -4.98 -25.73 -29.60
C GLY A 552 -5.55 -26.60 -28.48
N THR A 553 -6.45 -27.49 -28.88
CA THR A 553 -7.05 -28.51 -28.02
C THR A 553 -6.89 -29.89 -28.63
N THR A 554 -6.88 -30.92 -27.81
CA THR A 554 -6.81 -32.32 -28.26
C THR A 554 -7.48 -33.26 -27.26
N THR A 555 -7.99 -34.38 -27.73
CA THR A 555 -8.50 -35.48 -26.88
C THR A 555 -7.39 -36.49 -26.53
N SER A 556 -6.25 -36.43 -27.23
CA SER A 556 -5.10 -37.29 -26.98
C SER A 556 -4.20 -36.74 -25.87
N THR A 557 -3.32 -37.57 -25.32
CA THR A 557 -2.29 -37.15 -24.35
C THR A 557 -1.00 -36.65 -25.02
N LYS A 558 -1.09 -36.16 -26.26
CA LYS A 558 0.02 -35.63 -27.05
C LYS A 558 -0.42 -34.45 -27.91
N PHE A 559 0.49 -33.52 -28.14
CA PHE A 559 0.27 -32.38 -29.03
C PHE A 559 1.56 -32.00 -29.75
N THR A 560 1.49 -31.83 -31.08
CA THR A 560 2.59 -31.37 -31.92
C THR A 560 2.36 -29.93 -32.34
N ASN A 561 3.26 -29.05 -31.89
CA ASN A 561 3.26 -27.65 -32.24
C ASN A 561 4.22 -27.41 -33.41
N SER A 562 3.68 -27.20 -34.61
CA SER A 562 4.44 -27.12 -35.87
C SER A 562 4.67 -25.69 -36.37
N LYS A 563 5.38 -25.55 -37.50
CA LYS A 563 5.65 -24.27 -38.20
C LYS A 563 6.39 -23.24 -37.33
N LYS A 564 7.36 -23.71 -36.56
CA LYS A 564 8.16 -22.90 -35.62
C LYS A 564 9.55 -22.60 -36.16
N SER A 565 10.19 -21.57 -35.61
CA SER A 565 11.56 -21.21 -35.94
C SER A 565 12.54 -22.15 -35.24
N SER A 566 13.65 -22.50 -35.89
CA SER A 566 14.67 -23.38 -35.33
C SER A 566 15.40 -22.77 -34.13
N GLY A 567 15.95 -23.64 -33.27
CA GLY A 567 16.73 -23.24 -32.08
C GLY A 567 15.98 -22.37 -31.07
N THR A 568 14.64 -22.41 -31.07
CA THR A 568 13.79 -21.50 -30.29
C THR A 568 13.25 -22.19 -29.06
N MET A 569 13.35 -21.53 -27.91
CA MET A 569 12.79 -22.04 -26.65
C MET A 569 11.29 -21.76 -26.59
N TYR A 570 10.53 -22.76 -26.16
CA TYR A 570 9.09 -22.70 -25.98
C TYR A 570 8.72 -23.22 -24.60
N ARG A 571 7.80 -22.49 -23.94
CA ARG A 571 7.25 -22.89 -22.66
C ARG A 571 5.80 -23.27 -22.82
N TYR A 572 5.39 -24.37 -22.20
CA TYR A 572 4.08 -24.96 -22.31
C TYR A 572 3.42 -25.12 -20.95
N LYS A 573 2.11 -24.90 -20.91
CA LYS A 573 1.22 -25.35 -19.85
C LYS A 573 0.06 -26.09 -20.49
N VAL A 574 -0.41 -27.15 -19.84
CA VAL A 574 -1.53 -27.95 -20.33
C VAL A 574 -2.55 -28.07 -19.20
N ARG A 575 -3.84 -27.91 -19.51
CA ARG A 575 -4.90 -28.24 -18.56
C ARG A 575 -5.90 -29.17 -19.21
N ALA A 576 -6.45 -30.08 -18.41
CA ALA A 576 -7.53 -30.96 -18.85
C ALA A 576 -8.88 -30.23 -18.75
N PHE A 577 -9.84 -30.62 -19.59
CA PHE A 577 -11.23 -30.17 -19.50
C PHE A 577 -12.21 -31.35 -19.58
N ASN A 578 -13.41 -31.14 -19.07
CA ASN A 578 -14.56 -32.06 -19.09
C ASN A 578 -15.81 -31.27 -19.51
N ASN A 579 -16.77 -31.86 -20.23
CA ASN A 579 -18.05 -31.20 -20.51
C ASN A 579 -19.15 -31.81 -19.64
N VAL A 580 -19.78 -30.99 -18.80
CA VAL A 580 -20.89 -31.41 -17.94
C VAL A 580 -22.09 -30.53 -18.25
N ASP A 581 -23.20 -31.15 -18.63
CA ASP A 581 -24.46 -30.48 -18.95
C ASP A 581 -24.30 -29.36 -20.01
N GLY A 582 -23.44 -29.61 -21.01
CA GLY A 582 -23.14 -28.66 -22.09
C GLY A 582 -22.15 -27.55 -21.72
N GLN A 583 -21.64 -27.50 -20.48
CA GLN A 583 -20.65 -26.54 -20.04
C GLN A 583 -19.25 -27.16 -19.92
N ARG A 584 -18.26 -26.46 -20.46
CA ARG A 584 -16.85 -26.84 -20.33
C ARG A 584 -16.33 -26.49 -18.95
N ILE A 585 -15.81 -27.50 -18.25
CA ILE A 585 -15.20 -27.40 -16.93
C ILE A 585 -13.71 -27.66 -17.06
N GLU A 586 -12.92 -26.73 -16.56
CA GLU A 586 -11.48 -26.71 -16.74
C GLU A 586 -10.78 -27.13 -15.44
N GLY A 587 -9.82 -28.03 -15.54
CA GLY A 587 -8.92 -28.38 -14.45
C GLY A 587 -7.83 -27.33 -14.26
N ALA A 588 -7.02 -27.52 -13.22
CA ALA A 588 -5.84 -26.71 -12.99
C ALA A 588 -4.78 -26.89 -14.10
N TYR A 589 -3.99 -25.84 -14.35
CA TYR A 589 -2.83 -25.92 -15.24
C TYR A 589 -1.76 -26.86 -14.69
N SER A 590 -1.09 -27.58 -15.59
CA SER A 590 0.14 -28.32 -15.31
C SER A 590 1.24 -27.39 -14.79
N SER A 591 2.28 -27.99 -14.22
CA SER A 591 3.59 -27.35 -14.12
C SER A 591 4.05 -26.88 -15.51
N GLU A 592 4.81 -25.79 -15.53
CA GLU A 592 5.42 -25.27 -16.75
C GLU A 592 6.46 -26.25 -17.30
N PHE A 593 6.41 -26.52 -18.60
CA PHE A 593 7.37 -27.36 -19.30
C PHE A 593 8.09 -26.57 -20.39
N THR A 594 9.42 -26.59 -20.38
CA THR A 594 10.25 -25.88 -21.35
C THR A 594 10.97 -26.85 -22.27
N THR A 595 10.91 -26.61 -23.58
CA THR A 595 11.65 -27.38 -24.59
C THR A 595 12.08 -26.50 -25.76
N CYS A 596 12.87 -27.04 -26.68
CA CYS A 596 13.45 -26.29 -27.79
C CYS A 596 13.13 -26.95 -29.13
N THR A 597 12.76 -26.18 -30.16
CA THR A 597 12.93 -26.65 -31.54
C THR A 597 14.41 -26.82 -31.82
N LEU A 598 14.79 -27.91 -32.48
CA LEU A 598 16.21 -28.21 -32.70
C LEU A 598 16.88 -27.10 -33.55
N PRO A 599 18.17 -26.81 -33.36
CA PRO A 599 18.92 -25.93 -34.25
C PRO A 599 18.80 -26.38 -35.71
N ALA A 600 18.86 -25.43 -36.65
CA ALA A 600 18.93 -25.77 -38.07
C ALA A 600 20.24 -26.52 -38.38
N ASN A 601 20.22 -27.30 -39.47
CA ASN A 601 21.44 -27.93 -39.98
C ASN A 601 22.47 -26.87 -40.36
N VAL A 602 23.75 -27.21 -40.19
CA VAL A 602 24.83 -26.32 -40.61
C VAL A 602 24.95 -26.32 -42.14
N SER A 603 25.45 -25.22 -42.69
CA SER A 603 25.84 -25.15 -44.10
C SER A 603 27.33 -24.84 -44.18
N PHE A 604 28.11 -25.75 -44.75
CA PHE A 604 29.54 -25.52 -44.94
C PHE A 604 29.79 -24.32 -45.86
N SER A 605 30.69 -23.44 -45.44
CA SER A 605 31.25 -22.36 -46.25
C SER A 605 32.59 -22.82 -46.84
N LEU A 606 33.35 -21.91 -47.47
CA LEU A 606 34.60 -22.25 -48.14
C LEU A 606 35.57 -22.92 -47.16
N CYS A 607 35.75 -24.24 -47.31
CA CYS A 607 36.69 -25.01 -46.50
C CYS A 607 38.08 -24.89 -47.14
N SER A 608 39.13 -25.29 -46.41
CA SER A 608 40.47 -25.31 -46.98
C SER A 608 41.30 -26.49 -46.49
N THR A 609 42.31 -26.86 -47.26
CA THR A 609 43.29 -27.87 -46.87
C THR A 609 44.68 -27.30 -46.97
N ASP A 610 45.51 -27.55 -45.96
CA ASP A 610 46.96 -27.52 -46.13
C ASP A 610 47.47 -28.95 -46.43
N VAL A 611 48.78 -29.15 -46.41
CA VAL A 611 49.43 -30.41 -46.80
C VAL A 611 49.22 -31.55 -45.81
N ASP A 612 48.74 -31.26 -44.61
CA ASP A 612 48.56 -32.18 -43.48
C ASP A 612 47.33 -31.85 -42.63
N SER A 613 46.49 -30.93 -43.09
CA SER A 613 45.39 -30.41 -42.29
C SER A 613 44.20 -30.00 -43.16
N ILE A 614 43.01 -30.13 -42.58
CA ILE A 614 41.74 -29.72 -43.17
C ILE A 614 41.08 -28.73 -42.23
N THR A 615 40.83 -27.52 -42.72
CA THR A 615 40.03 -26.51 -42.04
C THR A 615 38.61 -26.53 -42.60
N LEU A 616 37.68 -27.00 -41.78
CA LEU A 616 36.25 -26.90 -42.00
C LEU A 616 35.78 -25.49 -41.63
N ASN A 617 34.96 -24.88 -42.49
CA ASN A 617 34.27 -23.63 -42.20
C ASN A 617 32.78 -23.81 -42.48
N TRP A 618 31.92 -23.21 -41.65
CA TRP A 618 30.47 -23.22 -41.85
C TRP A 618 29.84 -21.88 -41.51
N ASN A 619 28.64 -21.65 -42.01
CA ASN A 619 27.86 -20.47 -41.69
C ASN A 619 27.34 -20.54 -40.24
N LYS A 620 27.28 -19.40 -39.56
CA LYS A 620 26.70 -19.29 -38.22
C LYS A 620 25.22 -19.69 -38.25
N VAL A 621 24.84 -20.70 -37.48
CA VAL A 621 23.45 -21.12 -37.28
C VAL A 621 22.80 -20.19 -36.24
N SER A 622 21.66 -19.59 -36.62
CA SER A 622 20.90 -18.71 -35.72
C SER A 622 20.53 -19.44 -34.43
N LYS A 623 20.71 -18.76 -33.28
CA LYS A 623 20.47 -19.27 -31.93
C LYS A 623 21.33 -20.48 -31.51
N ALA A 624 22.22 -21.03 -32.34
CA ALA A 624 23.17 -22.02 -31.86
C ALA A 624 24.11 -21.40 -30.82
N THR A 625 24.42 -22.13 -29.76
CA THR A 625 25.41 -21.77 -28.73
C THR A 625 26.75 -22.47 -28.95
N GLY A 626 26.78 -23.48 -29.83
CA GLY A 626 28.00 -24.17 -30.22
C GLY A 626 27.75 -25.18 -31.34
N TYR A 627 28.79 -25.91 -31.69
CA TYR A 627 28.82 -26.90 -32.75
C TYR A 627 29.62 -28.11 -32.30
N GLN A 628 29.16 -29.30 -32.66
CA GLN A 628 29.92 -30.53 -32.51
C GLN A 628 30.48 -30.93 -33.86
N VAL A 629 31.78 -31.17 -33.90
CA VAL A 629 32.52 -31.63 -35.07
C VAL A 629 32.92 -33.07 -34.85
N GLU A 630 32.64 -33.91 -35.83
CA GLU A 630 33.03 -35.31 -35.82
C GLU A 630 33.74 -35.70 -37.12
N MET A 631 34.62 -36.69 -37.02
CA MET A 631 35.32 -37.28 -38.15
C MET A 631 35.08 -38.78 -38.16
N TYR A 632 34.88 -39.34 -39.35
CA TYR A 632 34.72 -40.75 -39.54
C TYR A 632 36.10 -41.43 -39.49
N THR A 633 36.29 -42.33 -38.52
CA THR A 633 37.55 -43.05 -38.28
C THR A 633 37.26 -44.50 -37.92
N ASN A 634 37.95 -45.45 -38.56
CA ASN A 634 37.84 -46.89 -38.28
C ASN A 634 36.39 -47.40 -38.20
N GLY A 635 35.55 -47.03 -39.17
CA GLY A 635 34.16 -47.49 -39.23
C GLY A 635 33.16 -46.73 -38.34
N THR A 636 33.62 -45.77 -37.52
CA THR A 636 32.77 -45.05 -36.55
C THR A 636 32.98 -43.54 -36.60
N TRP A 637 31.96 -42.77 -36.23
CA TRP A 637 32.07 -41.33 -36.06
C TRP A 637 32.66 -41.00 -34.69
N LYS A 638 33.75 -40.22 -34.64
CA LYS A 638 34.37 -39.76 -33.40
C LYS A 638 34.24 -38.25 -33.27
N THR A 639 33.76 -37.78 -32.12
CA THR A 639 33.78 -36.36 -31.78
C THR A 639 35.21 -35.87 -31.68
N LEU A 640 35.55 -34.88 -32.50
CA LEU A 640 36.84 -34.19 -32.43
C LEU A 640 36.77 -33.00 -31.47
N SER A 641 35.67 -32.24 -31.51
CA SER A 641 35.52 -31.06 -30.68
C SER A 641 34.07 -30.63 -30.52
N THR A 642 33.80 -29.91 -29.43
CA THR A 642 32.60 -29.09 -29.25
C THR A 642 33.05 -27.66 -28.96
N LEU A 643 32.64 -26.73 -29.81
CA LEU A 643 33.20 -25.37 -29.84
C LEU A 643 32.12 -24.33 -30.19
N SER A 644 32.38 -23.07 -29.85
CA SER A 644 31.46 -21.95 -30.16
C SER A 644 31.72 -21.30 -31.53
N GLY A 645 32.94 -21.48 -32.05
CA GLY A 645 33.37 -20.95 -33.34
C GLY A 645 32.67 -21.60 -34.55
N THR A 646 32.88 -21.01 -35.72
CA THR A 646 32.31 -21.51 -36.99
C THR A 646 33.36 -22.15 -37.90
N SER A 647 34.47 -22.56 -37.32
CA SER A 647 35.56 -23.24 -38.00
C SER A 647 36.24 -24.25 -37.08
N TYR A 648 36.85 -25.26 -37.69
CA TYR A 648 37.67 -26.25 -37.00
C TYR A 648 38.78 -26.76 -37.94
N THR A 649 40.01 -26.81 -37.45
CA THR A 649 41.15 -27.36 -38.19
C THR A 649 41.52 -28.73 -37.62
N ALA A 650 41.32 -29.78 -38.41
CA ALA A 650 41.87 -31.11 -38.15
C ALA A 650 43.30 -31.16 -38.71
N SER A 651 44.26 -31.57 -37.90
CA SER A 651 45.68 -31.66 -38.26
C SER A 651 46.15 -33.12 -38.28
N ASP A 652 47.42 -33.36 -38.60
CA ASP A 652 48.05 -34.68 -38.64
C ASP A 652 47.37 -35.66 -39.62
N LEU A 653 46.94 -35.12 -40.76
CA LEU A 653 46.23 -35.85 -41.81
C LEU A 653 47.19 -36.23 -42.94
N SER A 654 46.96 -37.40 -43.53
CA SER A 654 47.75 -37.94 -44.64
C SER A 654 47.32 -37.34 -45.97
N GLN A 655 48.31 -37.09 -46.83
CA GLN A 655 48.07 -36.68 -48.21
C GLN A 655 47.41 -37.80 -49.02
N ASN A 656 46.77 -37.42 -50.12
CA ASN A 656 46.06 -38.33 -51.03
C ASN A 656 44.98 -39.20 -50.33
N THR A 657 44.47 -38.72 -49.19
CA THR A 657 43.48 -39.43 -48.38
C THR A 657 42.20 -38.59 -48.29
N ALA A 658 41.05 -39.24 -48.50
CA ALA A 658 39.73 -38.65 -48.34
C ALA A 658 39.28 -38.77 -46.89
N TYR A 659 38.85 -37.66 -46.30
CA TYR A 659 38.35 -37.58 -44.93
C TYR A 659 36.88 -37.16 -44.93
N ARG A 660 36.08 -37.86 -44.13
CA ARG A 660 34.66 -37.59 -43.96
C ARG A 660 34.41 -36.93 -42.61
N PHE A 661 33.82 -35.75 -42.64
CA PHE A 661 33.45 -34.97 -41.46
C PHE A 661 31.95 -34.80 -41.38
N ARG A 662 31.43 -34.59 -40.17
CA ARG A 662 30.07 -34.10 -39.97
C ARG A 662 30.02 -33.09 -38.85
N VAL A 663 29.18 -32.09 -39.03
CA VAL A 663 29.02 -31.01 -38.06
C VAL A 663 27.54 -30.82 -37.76
N ARG A 664 27.18 -30.63 -36.49
CA ARG A 664 25.83 -30.25 -36.07
C ARG A 664 25.85 -29.06 -35.11
N ALA A 665 24.84 -28.21 -35.21
CA ALA A 665 24.65 -27.10 -34.28
C ALA A 665 24.04 -27.59 -32.96
N ILE A 666 24.41 -26.93 -31.86
CA ILE A 666 23.93 -27.19 -30.50
C ILE A 666 23.28 -25.92 -29.96
N ARG A 667 22.14 -26.07 -29.29
CA ARG A 667 21.56 -25.05 -28.40
C ARG A 667 21.65 -25.55 -26.98
N ASN A 668 22.41 -24.87 -26.12
CA ASN A 668 22.43 -25.11 -24.69
C ASN A 668 21.43 -24.17 -24.00
N TYR A 669 20.62 -24.72 -23.10
CA TYR A 669 19.74 -23.95 -22.22
C TYR A 669 19.64 -24.68 -20.89
N ASN A 670 19.96 -23.99 -19.78
CA ASN A 670 19.97 -24.57 -18.43
C ASN A 670 20.71 -25.92 -18.37
N TYR A 671 21.93 -25.97 -18.93
CA TYR A 671 22.78 -27.16 -18.95
C TYR A 671 22.25 -28.34 -19.80
N ILE A 672 21.13 -28.18 -20.52
CA ILE A 672 20.59 -29.16 -21.45
C ILE A 672 21.02 -28.80 -22.88
N ASN A 673 21.62 -29.76 -23.59
CA ASN A 673 22.00 -29.62 -25.00
C ASN A 673 20.90 -30.14 -25.92
N TYR A 674 20.39 -29.28 -26.80
CA TYR A 674 19.51 -29.62 -27.91
C TYR A 674 20.34 -29.68 -29.20
N TYR A 675 20.43 -30.86 -29.80
CA TYR A 675 21.26 -31.12 -30.97
C TYR A 675 20.45 -31.00 -32.26
N GLY A 676 20.96 -30.22 -33.21
CA GLY A 676 20.44 -30.20 -34.58
C GLY A 676 20.81 -31.48 -35.35
N GLY A 677 20.40 -31.55 -36.61
CA GLY A 677 20.86 -32.60 -37.53
C GLY A 677 22.32 -32.41 -37.93
N TYR A 678 22.96 -33.52 -38.32
CA TYR A 678 24.31 -33.48 -38.89
C TYR A 678 24.28 -33.10 -40.36
N THR A 679 25.25 -32.28 -40.78
CA THR A 679 25.60 -32.08 -42.18
C THR A 679 26.98 -32.70 -42.41
N GLU A 680 27.12 -33.56 -43.42
CA GLU A 680 28.38 -34.23 -43.75
C GLU A 680 29.17 -33.46 -44.82
N LYS A 681 30.50 -33.61 -44.80
CA LYS A 681 31.42 -33.06 -45.80
C LYS A 681 32.62 -33.98 -45.97
N ASP A 682 32.81 -34.44 -47.19
CA ASP A 682 33.98 -35.22 -47.60
C ASP A 682 35.02 -34.26 -48.21
N ILE A 683 36.27 -34.36 -47.78
CA ILE A 683 37.39 -33.54 -48.25
C ILE A 683 38.63 -34.41 -48.44
N THR A 684 39.24 -34.33 -49.62
CA THR A 684 40.49 -35.02 -49.95
C THR A 684 41.68 -34.06 -49.91
N ILE A 685 42.74 -34.42 -49.21
CA ILE A 685 44.01 -33.68 -49.25
C ILE A 685 44.76 -34.07 -50.53
N ARG A 686 45.02 -33.09 -51.41
CA ARG A 686 45.77 -33.32 -52.65
C ARG A 686 47.29 -33.41 -52.44
N PRO A 687 48.04 -33.97 -53.40
CA PRO A 687 49.49 -34.03 -53.35
C PRO A 687 50.14 -32.66 -53.16
N ALA A 688 51.15 -32.61 -52.29
CA ALA A 688 51.90 -31.42 -51.94
C ALA A 688 52.89 -31.00 -53.04
N ASN A 689 52.39 -30.47 -54.15
CA ASN A 689 53.24 -29.83 -55.16
C ASN A 689 53.85 -28.54 -54.59
N THR A 690 54.92 -28.02 -55.20
CA THR A 690 55.56 -26.75 -54.79
C THR A 690 55.79 -25.89 -56.02
N PRO A 691 55.48 -24.59 -56.02
CA PRO A 691 55.85 -23.70 -57.13
C PRO A 691 57.36 -23.75 -57.42
N GLU A 692 57.74 -23.97 -58.67
CA GLU A 692 59.14 -24.14 -59.08
C GLU A 692 59.73 -22.87 -59.72
N ARG A 693 61.07 -22.80 -59.77
CA ARG A 693 61.84 -21.77 -60.50
C ARG A 693 61.51 -20.33 -60.08
N LEU A 694 61.32 -20.11 -58.79
CA LEU A 694 61.14 -18.76 -58.26
C LEU A 694 62.37 -17.91 -58.56
N SER A 695 62.13 -16.73 -59.12
CA SER A 695 63.16 -15.76 -59.49
C SER A 695 62.61 -14.35 -59.31
N SER A 696 63.49 -13.36 -59.33
CA SER A 696 63.08 -11.95 -59.36
C SER A 696 63.74 -11.26 -60.55
N SER A 697 62.93 -10.61 -61.36
CA SER A 697 63.36 -9.80 -62.51
C SER A 697 62.74 -8.40 -62.39
N ALA A 698 63.26 -7.41 -63.13
CA ALA A 698 62.71 -6.04 -63.13
C ALA A 698 62.56 -5.35 -61.74
N ASN A 699 63.41 -5.71 -60.77
CA ASN A 699 63.46 -5.00 -59.48
C ASN A 699 63.84 -3.53 -59.71
N THR A 700 63.23 -2.63 -58.94
CA THR A 700 63.58 -1.20 -58.93
C THR A 700 64.02 -0.79 -57.53
N SER A 701 64.35 0.49 -57.34
CA SER A 701 64.58 1.04 -56.01
C SER A 701 63.35 1.08 -55.12
N SER A 702 62.15 0.85 -55.67
CA SER A 702 60.88 0.89 -54.92
C SER A 702 59.99 -0.34 -55.11
N SER A 703 60.40 -1.35 -55.88
CA SER A 703 59.59 -2.54 -56.13
C SER A 703 60.42 -3.81 -56.33
N ASN A 704 59.81 -4.96 -56.00
CA ASN A 704 60.28 -6.26 -56.46
C ASN A 704 59.22 -6.93 -57.31
N THR A 705 59.63 -7.50 -58.45
CA THR A 705 58.77 -8.40 -59.23
C THR A 705 59.32 -9.81 -59.07
N ILE A 706 58.52 -10.68 -58.46
CA ILE A 706 58.83 -12.10 -58.32
C ILE A 706 58.07 -12.89 -59.38
N THR A 707 58.71 -13.91 -59.95
CA THR A 707 58.18 -14.75 -61.03
C THR A 707 58.45 -16.22 -60.73
N TRP A 708 57.55 -17.11 -61.15
CA TRP A 708 57.71 -18.57 -61.01
C TRP A 708 57.20 -19.31 -62.24
N LYS A 709 57.46 -20.61 -62.33
CA LYS A 709 56.93 -21.45 -63.40
C LYS A 709 55.41 -21.62 -63.20
N SER A 710 54.64 -21.40 -64.27
CA SER A 710 53.20 -21.69 -64.24
C SER A 710 52.95 -23.18 -63.98
N MET A 711 52.03 -23.49 -63.08
CA MET A 711 51.60 -24.83 -62.72
C MET A 711 50.26 -25.13 -63.41
N ASN A 712 50.11 -26.35 -63.94
CA ASN A 712 48.86 -26.75 -64.57
C ASN A 712 47.77 -27.03 -63.53
N GLY A 713 46.52 -26.65 -63.85
CA GLY A 713 45.33 -26.96 -63.06
C GLY A 713 45.14 -26.15 -61.77
N VAL A 714 46.03 -25.20 -61.45
CA VAL A 714 45.88 -24.33 -60.26
C VAL A 714 44.85 -23.23 -60.51
N SER A 715 44.14 -22.82 -59.46
CA SER A 715 43.22 -21.67 -59.50
C SER A 715 43.94 -20.33 -59.27
N GLY A 716 45.15 -20.37 -58.72
CA GLY A 716 46.00 -19.19 -58.52
C GLY A 716 47.12 -19.44 -57.52
N TYR A 717 47.76 -18.36 -57.06
CA TYR A 717 48.87 -18.38 -56.12
C TYR A 717 48.67 -17.37 -55.01
N SER A 718 48.89 -17.79 -53.76
CA SER A 718 48.94 -16.90 -52.61
C SER A 718 50.38 -16.47 -52.34
N VAL A 719 50.62 -15.17 -52.33
CA VAL A 719 51.95 -14.58 -52.15
C VAL A 719 52.08 -13.95 -50.77
N TYR A 720 53.19 -14.21 -50.10
CA TYR A 720 53.50 -13.74 -48.76
C TYR A 720 54.88 -13.08 -48.72
N GLN A 721 55.06 -12.12 -47.82
CA GLN A 721 56.32 -11.39 -47.62
C GLN A 721 56.73 -11.39 -46.15
N TRP A 722 58.04 -11.48 -45.92
CA TRP A 722 58.69 -11.25 -44.65
C TRP A 722 59.89 -10.31 -44.82
N ILE A 723 60.06 -9.37 -43.89
CA ILE A 723 61.05 -8.28 -43.96
C ILE A 723 62.27 -8.56 -43.06
N GLY A 724 62.28 -9.68 -42.33
CA GLY A 724 63.38 -10.05 -41.44
C GLY A 724 63.26 -9.51 -40.02
N THR A 725 62.33 -8.57 -39.79
CA THR A 725 62.16 -7.85 -38.51
C THR A 725 60.76 -8.02 -37.91
N THR A 726 59.94 -8.92 -38.47
CA THR A 726 58.56 -9.20 -38.01
C THR A 726 58.43 -10.66 -37.57
N ASP A 727 57.48 -10.96 -36.69
CA ASP A 727 57.32 -12.34 -36.16
C ASP A 727 56.64 -13.31 -37.16
N SER A 728 56.05 -12.79 -38.23
CA SER A 728 55.33 -13.62 -39.20
C SER A 728 55.38 -13.08 -40.64
N TYR A 729 55.07 -13.96 -41.58
CA TYR A 729 54.86 -13.63 -42.99
C TYR A 729 53.52 -12.91 -43.17
N ARG A 730 53.52 -11.78 -43.88
CA ARG A 730 52.30 -11.06 -44.28
C ARG A 730 51.83 -11.55 -45.65
N LYS A 731 50.56 -11.95 -45.78
CA LYS A 731 49.93 -12.20 -47.09
C LYS A 731 49.85 -10.88 -47.88
N LEU A 732 50.39 -10.87 -49.09
CA LEU A 732 50.31 -9.74 -50.02
C LEU A 732 49.05 -9.79 -50.89
N GLY A 733 48.59 -11.00 -51.22
CA GLY A 733 47.37 -11.21 -51.99
C GLY A 733 47.38 -12.55 -52.72
N ASP A 734 46.29 -12.80 -53.43
CA ASP A 734 46.18 -13.91 -54.37
C ASP A 734 46.34 -13.36 -55.80
N ASN A 735 47.07 -14.10 -56.64
CA ASN A 735 47.26 -13.75 -58.03
C ASN A 735 47.01 -14.96 -58.93
N ALA A 736 46.25 -14.77 -60.01
CA ALA A 736 46.05 -15.78 -61.04
C ALA A 736 47.31 -16.00 -61.90
N TYR A 737 48.16 -14.98 -61.99
CA TYR A 737 49.36 -15.00 -62.84
C TYR A 737 50.59 -15.52 -62.10
N PRO A 738 51.56 -16.13 -62.80
CA PRO A 738 52.76 -16.70 -62.20
C PRO A 738 53.84 -15.66 -61.88
N TYR A 739 53.42 -14.46 -61.46
CA TYR A 739 54.30 -13.38 -61.02
C TYR A 739 53.60 -12.51 -59.97
N TYR A 740 54.33 -11.66 -59.24
CA TYR A 740 53.72 -10.63 -58.38
C TYR A 740 54.67 -9.44 -58.24
N THR A 741 54.15 -8.23 -58.46
CA THR A 741 54.91 -6.99 -58.30
C THR A 741 54.53 -6.33 -56.98
N ASN A 742 55.49 -6.25 -56.07
CA ASN A 742 55.34 -5.63 -54.76
C ASN A 742 56.02 -4.25 -54.74
N SER A 743 55.22 -3.19 -54.91
CA SER A 743 55.66 -1.80 -55.05
C SER A 743 55.67 -1.02 -53.72
N GLY A 744 56.15 0.23 -53.76
CA GLY A 744 56.12 1.15 -52.61
C GLY A 744 57.10 0.78 -51.48
N LYS A 745 58.21 0.11 -51.82
CA LYS A 745 59.19 -0.40 -50.86
C LYS A 745 60.41 0.50 -50.74
N SER A 746 61.12 0.39 -49.61
CA SER A 746 62.34 1.17 -49.39
C SER A 746 63.49 0.60 -50.22
N SER A 747 64.33 1.47 -50.78
CA SER A 747 65.47 1.07 -51.60
C SER A 747 66.50 0.25 -50.84
N GLY A 748 67.20 -0.61 -51.58
CA GLY A 748 68.24 -1.47 -51.05
C GLY A 748 67.77 -2.37 -49.91
N THR A 749 66.50 -2.84 -49.87
CA THR A 749 65.92 -3.62 -48.75
C THR A 749 65.75 -5.09 -49.13
N MET A 750 66.12 -6.01 -48.23
CA MET A 750 65.94 -7.46 -48.43
C MET A 750 64.52 -7.87 -48.07
N TYR A 751 63.95 -8.77 -48.88
CA TYR A 751 62.64 -9.36 -48.64
C TYR A 751 62.71 -10.86 -48.90
N THR A 752 62.05 -11.62 -48.03
CA THR A 752 61.77 -13.04 -48.27
C THR A 752 60.33 -13.17 -48.73
N TYR A 753 60.14 -13.71 -49.92
CA TYR A 753 58.83 -14.02 -50.47
C TYR A 753 58.56 -15.51 -50.35
N ARG A 754 57.33 -15.85 -50.00
CA ARG A 754 56.81 -17.22 -50.07
C ARG A 754 55.61 -17.27 -51.00
N VAL A 755 55.56 -18.29 -51.85
CA VAL A 755 54.47 -18.50 -52.80
C VAL A 755 53.97 -19.92 -52.65
N LYS A 756 52.65 -20.09 -52.52
CA LYS A 756 52.00 -21.39 -52.67
C LYS A 756 50.88 -21.29 -53.69
N ALA A 757 50.79 -22.25 -54.60
CA ALA A 757 49.63 -22.43 -55.45
C ALA A 757 48.41 -22.90 -54.63
N TYR A 758 47.21 -22.56 -55.10
CA TYR A 758 45.96 -23.09 -54.59
C TYR A 758 45.03 -23.60 -55.70
N TYR A 759 44.18 -24.56 -55.35
CA TYR A 759 43.18 -25.19 -56.21
C TYR A 759 41.81 -25.04 -55.55
N VAL A 760 40.79 -24.62 -56.29
CA VAL A 760 39.41 -24.54 -55.78
C VAL A 760 38.56 -25.59 -56.49
N SER A 761 38.04 -26.54 -55.71
CA SER A 761 37.10 -27.59 -56.17
C SER A 761 36.07 -27.83 -55.08
N ASP A 762 34.79 -27.98 -55.45
CA ASP A 762 33.68 -28.27 -54.51
C ASP A 762 33.62 -27.37 -53.26
N ASN A 763 33.90 -26.08 -53.47
CA ASN A 763 33.99 -25.06 -52.43
C ASN A 763 35.04 -25.40 -51.34
N VAL A 764 36.14 -26.03 -51.74
CA VAL A 764 37.32 -26.30 -50.92
C VAL A 764 38.55 -25.71 -51.60
N MET A 765 39.27 -24.85 -50.89
CA MET A 765 40.54 -24.27 -51.32
C MET A 765 41.71 -25.12 -50.83
N GLN A 766 42.42 -25.78 -51.73
CA GLN A 766 43.48 -26.71 -51.42
C GLN A 766 44.83 -26.06 -51.71
N TYR A 767 45.75 -26.11 -50.75
CA TYR A 767 47.04 -25.47 -50.85
C TYR A 767 48.18 -26.44 -51.14
N SER A 768 49.16 -25.94 -51.89
CA SER A 768 50.46 -26.56 -52.14
C SER A 768 51.48 -26.16 -51.06
N LYS A 769 52.68 -26.76 -51.06
CA LYS A 769 53.80 -26.31 -50.21
C LYS A 769 54.30 -24.93 -50.63
N TYR A 770 54.88 -24.21 -49.68
CA TYR A 770 55.55 -22.95 -49.96
C TYR A 770 56.86 -23.15 -50.72
N ALA A 771 57.00 -22.40 -51.81
CA ALA A 771 58.30 -22.07 -52.38
C ALA A 771 58.80 -20.74 -51.81
N GLN A 772 60.11 -20.56 -51.68
CA GLN A 772 60.70 -19.37 -51.07
C GLN A 772 61.74 -18.72 -51.97
N LEU A 773 61.77 -17.39 -51.99
CA LEU A 773 62.77 -16.58 -52.68
C LEU A 773 63.21 -15.41 -51.81
N VAL A 774 64.51 -15.16 -51.75
CA VAL A 774 65.07 -13.95 -51.12
C VAL A 774 65.58 -13.02 -52.21
N THR A 775 65.14 -11.76 -52.20
CA THR A 775 65.57 -10.74 -53.17
C THR A 775 65.65 -9.35 -52.53
N CYS A 776 66.17 -8.38 -53.29
CA CYS A 776 66.42 -7.03 -52.82
C CYS A 776 65.75 -6.01 -53.73
N THR A 777 65.09 -4.99 -53.18
CA THR A 777 64.86 -3.74 -53.95
C THR A 777 66.22 -3.13 -54.26
N LEU A 778 66.43 -2.64 -55.47
CA LEU A 778 67.75 -2.15 -55.87
C LEU A 778 68.16 -0.93 -55.03
N PRO A 779 69.47 -0.73 -54.77
CA PRO A 779 69.94 0.51 -54.17
C PRO A 779 69.44 1.74 -54.95
N ALA A 780 69.17 2.84 -54.24
CA ALA A 780 68.81 4.09 -54.89
C ALA A 780 69.97 4.61 -55.78
N ASN A 781 69.63 5.44 -56.77
CA ASN A 781 70.62 6.06 -57.64
C ASN A 781 71.62 6.88 -56.81
N VAL A 782 72.88 6.84 -57.23
CA VAL A 782 73.94 7.63 -56.62
C VAL A 782 73.81 9.07 -57.07
N THR A 783 73.98 10.04 -56.18
CA THR A 783 74.05 11.46 -56.51
C THR A 783 75.49 11.92 -56.31
N VAL A 784 76.15 12.30 -57.41
CA VAL A 784 77.52 12.83 -57.36
C VAL A 784 77.49 14.22 -56.77
N THR A 785 78.04 14.39 -55.57
CA THR A 785 78.06 15.66 -54.83
C THR A 785 79.29 16.49 -55.16
N THR A 786 80.39 15.86 -55.56
CA THR A 786 81.62 16.57 -55.94
C THR A 786 82.30 15.86 -57.08
N ALA A 787 82.78 16.63 -58.05
CA ALA A 787 83.50 16.18 -59.21
C ALA A 787 84.54 17.27 -59.55
N LYS A 788 85.72 17.18 -58.93
CA LYS A 788 86.76 18.22 -59.01
C LYS A 788 88.02 17.68 -59.66
N ARG A 789 88.59 18.45 -60.57
CA ARG A 789 89.87 18.17 -61.23
C ARG A 789 91.01 18.85 -60.46
N SER A 790 92.11 18.13 -60.26
CA SER A 790 93.37 18.65 -59.74
C SER A 790 94.52 18.01 -60.51
N GLY A 791 95.16 18.80 -61.39
CA GLY A 791 96.15 18.29 -62.36
C GLY A 791 95.54 17.25 -63.31
N SER A 792 96.18 16.09 -63.39
CA SER A 792 95.72 14.90 -64.14
C SER A 792 94.79 13.98 -63.33
N ASN A 793 94.36 14.40 -62.13
CA ASN A 793 93.51 13.62 -61.24
C ASN A 793 92.10 14.19 -61.15
N ILE A 794 91.11 13.32 -61.01
CA ILE A 794 89.70 13.69 -60.80
C ILE A 794 89.21 13.03 -59.51
N SER A 795 88.81 13.86 -58.54
CA SER A 795 88.20 13.43 -57.29
C SER A 795 86.68 13.47 -57.40
N LEU A 796 86.07 12.31 -57.23
CA LEU A 796 84.62 12.10 -57.20
C LEU A 796 84.19 11.85 -55.76
N ALA A 797 83.11 12.50 -55.32
CA ALA A 797 82.41 12.18 -54.08
C ALA A 797 80.90 12.12 -54.33
N TRP A 798 80.19 11.30 -53.56
CA TRP A 798 78.76 11.07 -53.71
C TRP A 798 78.04 10.90 -52.37
N ASN A 799 76.72 10.99 -52.40
CA ASN A 799 75.87 10.77 -51.24
C ASN A 799 75.97 9.31 -50.73
N LYS A 800 75.76 9.12 -49.42
CA LYS A 800 75.61 7.78 -48.86
C LYS A 800 74.27 7.18 -49.34
N VAL A 801 74.32 6.15 -50.17
CA VAL A 801 73.12 5.37 -50.54
C VAL A 801 72.77 4.43 -49.39
N SER A 802 71.53 4.53 -48.91
CA SER A 802 71.03 3.71 -47.80
C SER A 802 71.13 2.21 -48.12
N LYS A 803 71.61 1.41 -47.16
CA LYS A 803 71.78 -0.06 -47.25
C LYS A 803 72.71 -0.56 -48.37
N ALA A 804 73.38 0.32 -49.11
CA ALA A 804 74.44 -0.07 -50.03
C ALA A 804 75.66 -0.59 -49.26
N THR A 805 76.24 -1.69 -49.74
CA THR A 805 77.48 -2.27 -49.19
C THR A 805 78.72 -1.74 -49.89
N GLY A 806 78.55 -1.12 -51.06
CA GLY A 806 79.63 -0.46 -51.79
C GLY A 806 79.15 0.19 -53.07
N TYR A 807 80.11 0.71 -53.83
CA TYR A 807 79.93 1.42 -55.08
C TYR A 807 80.91 0.89 -56.12
N GLU A 808 80.47 0.84 -57.37
CA GLU A 808 81.35 0.58 -58.50
C GLU A 808 81.51 1.84 -59.33
N ILE A 809 82.75 2.16 -59.67
CA ILE A 809 83.11 3.34 -60.45
C ILE A 809 83.75 2.88 -61.74
N TYR A 810 83.30 3.47 -62.85
CA TYR A 810 83.79 3.21 -64.18
C TYR A 810 84.12 4.55 -64.86
N VAL A 811 85.03 4.51 -65.83
CA VAL A 811 85.32 5.63 -66.74
C VAL A 811 85.09 5.19 -68.18
N LYS A 812 84.57 6.11 -69.00
CA LYS A 812 84.35 5.90 -70.42
C LYS A 812 85.68 5.91 -71.16
N SER A 813 85.94 4.86 -71.94
CA SER A 813 87.15 4.66 -72.75
C SER A 813 86.72 4.27 -74.16
N GLY A 814 86.73 5.26 -75.07
CA GLY A 814 86.11 5.11 -76.40
C GLY A 814 84.60 4.89 -76.30
N SER A 815 84.11 3.83 -76.95
CA SER A 815 82.72 3.37 -76.88
C SER A 815 82.42 2.45 -75.68
N SER A 816 83.44 2.04 -74.92
CA SER A 816 83.33 1.07 -73.83
C SER A 816 83.49 1.70 -72.44
N TRP A 817 83.04 0.99 -71.40
CA TRP A 817 83.20 1.41 -70.00
C TRP A 817 84.24 0.55 -69.30
N LYS A 818 85.31 1.18 -68.81
CA LYS A 818 86.35 0.50 -68.02
C LYS A 818 86.07 0.64 -66.53
N LYS A 819 86.02 -0.47 -65.80
CA LYS A 819 85.89 -0.45 -64.33
C LYS A 819 87.19 0.11 -63.73
N LEU A 820 87.05 1.12 -62.89
CA LEU A 820 88.17 1.71 -62.17
C LEU A 820 88.36 1.04 -60.81
N THR A 821 87.29 0.94 -60.03
CA THR A 821 87.35 0.33 -58.70
C THR A 821 85.99 -0.10 -58.19
N THR A 822 86.02 -0.90 -57.14
CA THR A 822 84.91 -1.13 -56.22
C THR A 822 85.34 -0.61 -54.85
N THR A 823 84.51 0.20 -54.20
CA THR A 823 84.84 0.79 -52.90
C THR A 823 83.62 0.82 -51.98
N SER A 824 83.82 0.62 -50.68
CA SER A 824 82.82 0.92 -49.65
C SER A 824 82.79 2.41 -49.30
N GLY A 825 83.82 3.16 -49.70
CA GLY A 825 83.95 4.60 -49.49
C GLY A 825 82.98 5.43 -50.34
N LYS A 826 82.73 6.67 -49.93
CA LYS A 826 81.85 7.63 -50.61
C LYS A 826 82.59 8.57 -51.57
N SER A 827 83.86 8.26 -51.84
CA SER A 827 84.70 9.04 -52.74
C SER A 827 85.75 8.14 -53.40
N TYR A 828 86.25 8.60 -54.53
CA TYR A 828 87.34 7.98 -55.25
C TYR A 828 88.09 9.02 -56.07
N THR A 829 89.42 8.95 -56.08
CA THR A 829 90.24 9.81 -56.95
C THR A 829 90.82 8.97 -58.08
N ALA A 830 90.34 9.23 -59.29
CA ALA A 830 90.87 8.64 -60.51
C ALA A 830 92.13 9.43 -60.94
N LYS A 831 93.24 8.73 -61.16
CA LYS A 831 94.55 9.35 -61.44
C LYS A 831 94.96 9.19 -62.90
N ASN A 832 95.87 10.04 -63.35
CA ASN A 832 96.53 9.97 -64.68
C ASN A 832 95.54 10.00 -65.85
N LEU A 833 94.64 10.98 -65.85
CA LEU A 833 93.62 11.17 -66.88
C LEU A 833 93.95 12.35 -67.80
N SER A 834 93.66 12.18 -69.09
CA SER A 834 93.76 13.22 -70.12
C SER A 834 92.44 13.41 -70.87
N GLY A 835 92.12 14.66 -71.20
CA GLY A 835 90.90 15.04 -71.91
C GLY A 835 89.61 14.86 -71.10
N THR A 836 88.47 15.10 -71.76
CA THR A 836 87.14 14.95 -71.15
C THR A 836 86.90 13.50 -70.76
N LYS A 837 86.54 13.25 -69.49
CA LYS A 837 86.20 11.92 -68.98
C LYS A 837 84.76 11.89 -68.46
N THR A 838 84.00 10.89 -68.91
CA THR A 838 82.71 10.54 -68.33
C THR A 838 82.89 9.38 -67.37
N PHE A 839 82.45 9.55 -66.14
CA PHE A 839 82.40 8.49 -65.14
C PHE A 839 80.97 7.99 -65.00
N ARG A 840 80.80 6.72 -64.65
CA ARG A 840 79.54 6.21 -64.14
C ARG A 840 79.75 5.52 -62.80
N ILE A 841 78.86 5.81 -61.86
CA ILE A 841 78.91 5.29 -60.49
C ILE A 841 77.57 4.62 -60.21
N ARG A 842 77.59 3.42 -59.65
CA ARG A 842 76.39 2.76 -59.12
C ARG A 842 76.64 2.21 -57.73
N ALA A 843 75.61 2.28 -56.88
CA ALA A 843 75.61 1.58 -55.60
C ALA A 843 75.25 0.11 -55.81
N TYR A 844 75.80 -0.78 -54.99
CA TYR A 844 75.36 -2.17 -54.91
C TYR A 844 75.14 -2.59 -53.45
N ARG A 845 74.21 -3.53 -53.24
CA ARG A 845 74.01 -4.23 -51.97
C ARG A 845 74.44 -5.68 -52.13
N LYS A 846 75.39 -6.14 -51.32
CA LYS A 846 75.84 -7.53 -51.26
C LYS A 846 75.07 -8.27 -50.17
N TYR A 847 74.49 -9.40 -50.51
CA TYR A 847 73.82 -10.30 -49.57
C TYR A 847 74.03 -11.75 -50.01
N ASN A 848 74.49 -12.61 -49.09
CA ASN A 848 74.81 -14.02 -49.36
C ASN A 848 75.61 -14.25 -50.65
N GLY A 849 76.66 -13.45 -50.86
CA GLY A 849 77.53 -13.56 -52.04
C GLY A 849 77.00 -12.93 -53.33
N VAL A 850 75.73 -12.52 -53.39
CA VAL A 850 75.11 -11.89 -54.56
C VAL A 850 75.13 -10.36 -54.44
N ASN A 851 75.51 -9.67 -55.51
CA ASN A 851 75.46 -8.21 -55.59
C ASN A 851 74.19 -7.75 -56.34
N TYR A 852 73.35 -6.98 -55.69
CA TYR A 852 72.19 -6.30 -56.26
C TYR A 852 72.58 -4.87 -56.63
N TYR A 853 72.63 -4.57 -57.93
CA TYR A 853 73.15 -3.30 -58.45
C TYR A 853 72.02 -2.29 -58.70
N GLY A 854 72.18 -1.06 -58.20
CA GLY A 854 71.35 0.07 -58.60
C GLY A 854 71.71 0.57 -60.00
N SER A 855 70.95 1.53 -60.50
CA SER A 855 71.23 2.16 -61.80
C SER A 855 72.51 2.98 -61.75
N TYR A 856 73.12 3.18 -62.91
CA TYR A 856 74.29 4.03 -63.07
C TYR A 856 73.88 5.51 -63.06
N THR A 857 74.67 6.31 -62.34
CA THR A 857 74.69 7.77 -62.46
C THR A 857 75.95 8.18 -63.20
N GLU A 858 75.80 8.93 -64.29
CA GLU A 858 76.92 9.40 -65.10
C GLU A 858 77.31 10.84 -64.75
N LYS A 859 78.61 11.15 -64.82
CA LYS A 859 79.15 12.50 -64.65
C LYS A 859 80.30 12.73 -65.60
N THR A 860 80.16 13.70 -66.50
CA THR A 860 81.22 14.15 -67.41
C THR A 860 81.97 15.33 -66.82
N ILE A 861 83.29 15.27 -66.89
CA ILE A 861 84.21 16.28 -66.38
C ILE A 861 85.20 16.59 -67.51
N LYS A 862 85.32 17.87 -67.87
CA LYS A 862 86.17 18.35 -68.97
C LYS A 862 87.62 18.54 -68.52
#